data_AF-A0A8B7YA96-F1
#
_entry.id   AF-A0A8B7YA96-F1
#
_cell.length_a   1.000
_cell.length_b   1.000
_cell.length_c   1.000
_cell.angle_alpha   90.00
_cell.angle_beta   90.00
_cell.angle_gamma   90.00
#
_symmetry.space_group_name_H-M   'P 1'
#
loop_
_entity.id
_entity.type
_entity.pdbx_description
1 polymer ?
#
loop_
_entity_poly.entity_id
_entity_poly.type
_entity_poly.pdbx_seq_one_letter_code
_entity_poly.pdbx_strand_id
1 'polypeptide(L)'
;MAGVTSLTTVDLFWVALFLGSAFPQLVVLAVDIQLPTPDNNQPQCFGISRGKRFILCFSDNHDSRSESRELTVLVVAFSNQLTSVTISSKFQVAGRPLQESFVLEAGGFRRTVLPAELVMDGNERSFKGIEISASSEVSAYGLMYQDFTTDGFLGIPTNNLGLQYVLATSSPLDVWQSQFSVIGTEDSTSVQVVLRGTVTFEGQTYSDGDVLSFMVDKLEAVQIQGQTSQDLTGSVVQTDKPVAIFSGNQCSRNPGSSCDTLTEQLIPVKSWGQNHIYTAARSTDSNSYRIVAYFTETIVTIPGFGNQSLGAGEFWEGRLSGSGLVSSTKPTLMVQQLVYINDELLDPSIIQVPALVHFGFIFGFTTPPYSGQDSEGFFNFISIIVRKNSRQTVFLNGSPINGTVVETDVPNTDYTSLTVQLPKGEGVYYVEQTDPESSPLSVIVYGYENDESYGYAAGLSLPSNEQFLSLTPYYLRELGGEVFTVTVPCVQTNAITSPNAQCKFSTGFGNVLVPGELKDSYTYICITPTFYKTGLTAVHVSLDNGESFPFSGIVYVASEEDLPPLLNVKQLNSTDVNDIIDLTSDNPIILSWDPSSLGEDVSHVTLMGHDVDYNSEGNPVLMEGVVLKDDVLNNGSLTINPSELRSFSDDGLSLSAFYLTPSSERKRRFIFRAVLKRLIRSGIMYIIRKIVCEISKYPLKNIPTGLPPCPCNNRQARNDVNFQEANFANFFFHPGADVCYRSVNSLPSGAGQQCCYGNDGNILVGPPGGGTADRYSPGDHFWKHQWYDVLPWLCLCKLSDNCNEYYKYRPSDDCSDYDPPRPAGGTGDPHLTSLDGYKFTFNGAGEFLMVSSDLHNLTFQARMERYRNTNASVYTAFVLQTNDSSKVQVQMSNMNETLILVDGEPLRLDSIPVRVHHLEGVQVSFNSDLSKINIAFSAGIAIIVYIDPEMMSFIAQLDTKFQGQVRGLLGNLNGNPDDDLQFPNGTVMDPGSSLKELHEFGLEWLVKEDNSIFSYISPFDYSTYHFPEFSPTFEVPDVNEVSQEIKGFCGDSIECVFDAVVTGSLSFANETLMATNTINEVRKGLVKIVSCGFPGDVENGQMWGSVYLVNATVNVTCNENFALEGSSRLTCQADGQWSSDLPVCVFTGDRGDAPKGLSAGVIAAIVVGTLIIVLVVAGVIYFLARK
;
A
#
# COMPACT_ATOMS: atom_id res chain seq x y z
N MET A 1 70.22 48.77 -4.36
CA MET A 1 69.02 49.17 -5.12
C MET A 1 68.07 47.98 -5.06
N ALA A 2 67.36 47.80 -3.94
CA ALA A 2 66.01 48.34 -3.67
C ALA A 2 64.96 47.56 -4.48
N GLY A 3 63.98 46.84 -3.96
CA GLY A 3 63.51 46.42 -2.62
C GLY A 3 62.36 45.42 -2.92
N VAL A 4 62.24 44.23 -2.33
CA VAL A 4 61.76 43.89 -0.97
C VAL A 4 60.53 44.70 -0.55
N THR A 5 59.39 44.01 -0.36
CA THR A 5 58.28 44.14 0.62
C THR A 5 56.97 43.68 -0.06
N SER A 6 56.08 42.85 0.48
CA SER A 6 55.96 42.18 1.78
C SER A 6 54.88 41.10 1.63
N LEU A 7 55.25 39.83 1.79
CA LEU A 7 54.32 38.74 2.11
C LEU A 7 54.27 38.64 3.63
N THR A 8 53.29 39.28 4.26
CA THR A 8 52.92 39.03 5.65
C THR A 8 51.45 39.37 5.87
N THR A 9 50.74 38.43 6.51
CA THR A 9 49.55 38.61 7.36
C THR A 9 48.28 39.15 6.71
N VAL A 10 47.34 38.26 6.36
CA VAL A 10 46.03 38.08 7.04
C VAL A 10 45.53 36.67 6.74
N ASP A 11 46.10 35.68 7.43
CA ASP A 11 45.48 34.38 7.68
C ASP A 11 45.24 34.37 9.19
N LEU A 12 44.00 34.62 9.62
CA LEU A 12 43.48 34.39 10.99
C LEU A 12 42.02 34.84 11.18
N PHE A 13 41.35 35.40 10.16
CA PHE A 13 39.91 35.74 10.27
C PHE A 13 38.98 34.65 9.71
N TRP A 14 39.48 33.74 8.86
CA TRP A 14 38.69 32.63 8.30
C TRP A 14 38.84 31.30 9.07
N VAL A 15 39.86 31.16 9.92
CA VAL A 15 40.05 29.97 10.78
C VAL A 15 39.25 30.07 12.09
N ALA A 16 38.77 31.26 12.48
CA ALA A 16 37.95 31.48 13.67
C ALA A 16 36.43 31.26 13.44
N LEU A 17 35.99 31.07 12.20
CA LEU A 17 34.59 30.74 11.86
C LEU A 17 34.37 29.24 11.61
N PHE A 18 35.44 28.43 11.56
CA PHE A 18 35.40 26.98 11.34
C PHE A 18 35.62 26.15 12.62
N LEU A 19 35.83 26.79 13.77
CA LEU A 19 36.06 26.12 15.07
C LEU A 19 34.93 26.37 16.09
N GLY A 20 33.70 26.57 15.61
CA GLY A 20 32.50 26.80 16.43
C GLY A 20 31.52 25.63 16.53
N SER A 21 31.71 24.52 15.81
CA SER A 21 30.73 23.43 15.75
C SER A 21 31.35 22.03 15.74
N ALA A 22 32.43 21.83 16.49
CA ALA A 22 33.02 20.53 16.70
C ALA A 22 33.38 20.32 18.17
N PHE A 23 32.46 19.76 18.96
CA PHE A 23 32.80 18.57 19.75
C PHE A 23 31.56 17.68 19.90
N PRO A 24 31.68 16.39 19.54
CA PRO A 24 30.65 15.37 19.63
C PRO A 24 30.68 14.69 21.01
N GLN A 25 29.54 14.18 21.47
CA GLN A 25 29.51 12.94 22.25
C GLN A 25 28.31 12.09 21.84
N LEU A 26 28.62 11.07 21.04
CA LEU A 26 27.90 9.81 20.95
C LEU A 26 27.90 9.12 22.31
N VAL A 27 26.71 8.77 22.81
CA VAL A 27 26.43 7.46 23.42
C VAL A 27 25.04 7.04 22.96
N VAL A 28 24.96 6.31 21.83
CA VAL A 28 23.80 5.44 21.57
C VAL A 28 24.20 4.08 22.11
N LEU A 29 23.84 3.83 23.37
CA LEU A 29 23.61 2.48 23.84
C LEU A 29 22.27 2.03 23.27
N ALA A 30 22.20 0.77 22.84
CA ALA A 30 20.95 0.11 22.49
C ALA A 30 19.92 0.36 23.61
N VAL A 31 18.80 0.98 23.26
CA VAL A 31 17.63 1.11 24.13
C VAL A 31 16.60 0.15 23.58
N ASP A 32 16.27 -0.85 24.40
CA ASP A 32 15.10 -1.70 24.25
C ASP A 32 13.86 -0.83 23.98
N ILE A 33 13.13 -1.17 22.93
CA ILE A 33 11.85 -0.54 22.59
C ILE A 33 10.84 -0.97 23.66
N GLN A 34 10.71 -0.17 24.72
CA GLN A 34 9.52 -0.16 25.55
C GLN A 34 8.50 0.76 24.88
N LEU A 35 7.43 0.15 24.37
CA LEU A 35 6.24 0.83 23.87
C LEU A 35 5.76 1.86 24.90
N PRO A 36 5.48 3.12 24.52
CA PRO A 36 4.90 4.08 25.44
C PRO A 36 3.50 3.63 25.83
N THR A 37 3.21 3.61 27.14
CA THR A 37 1.84 3.59 27.64
C THR A 37 1.11 4.88 27.20
N PRO A 38 -0.18 4.82 26.84
CA PRO A 38 -0.92 6.01 26.42
C PRO A 38 -1.03 7.01 27.58
N ASP A 39 -0.55 8.23 27.34
CA ASP A 39 -0.74 9.37 28.23
C ASP A 39 -2.10 10.01 27.92
N ASN A 40 -2.95 10.13 28.93
CA ASN A 40 -4.41 10.38 28.83
C ASN A 40 -4.79 11.85 28.54
N ASN A 41 -3.90 12.67 27.98
CA ASN A 41 -4.07 14.13 27.91
C ASN A 41 -3.74 14.78 26.55
N GLN A 42 -3.85 14.07 25.41
CA GLN A 42 -3.66 14.68 24.08
C GLN A 42 -4.98 15.09 23.39
N PRO A 43 -5.00 16.24 22.67
CA PRO A 43 -6.21 16.75 22.02
C PRO A 43 -6.63 15.84 20.85
N GLN A 44 -7.76 15.16 21.05
CA GLN A 44 -8.39 14.28 20.07
C GLN A 44 -8.95 15.08 18.91
N CYS A 45 -8.77 14.55 17.70
CA CYS A 45 -9.29 15.19 16.52
C CYS A 45 -10.08 14.28 15.58
N PHE A 46 -11.20 14.82 15.15
CA PHE A 46 -12.43 14.14 14.83
C PHE A 46 -12.76 14.30 13.35
N GLY A 47 -12.90 13.19 12.60
CA GLY A 47 -13.38 13.21 11.21
C GLY A 47 -14.90 13.36 11.17
N ILE A 48 -15.43 14.57 11.16
CA ILE A 48 -16.88 14.83 11.29
C ILE A 48 -17.64 14.26 10.07
N SER A 49 -18.93 13.96 10.21
CA SER A 49 -19.90 13.56 9.17
C SER A 49 -20.18 14.66 8.14
N ARG A 50 -19.15 15.44 7.81
CA ARG A 50 -19.10 16.47 6.80
C ARG A 50 -18.30 15.93 5.63
N GLY A 51 -18.75 16.24 4.43
CA GLY A 51 -18.05 15.80 3.24
C GLY A 51 -18.52 16.56 2.02
N LYS A 52 -17.98 16.18 0.87
CA LYS A 52 -18.34 16.76 -0.42
C LYS A 52 -19.25 15.86 -1.25
N ARG A 53 -19.39 14.58 -0.86
CA ARG A 53 -20.14 13.58 -1.62
C ARG A 53 -20.87 12.63 -0.69
N PHE A 54 -22.17 12.45 -0.89
CA PHE A 54 -23.04 11.56 -0.12
C PHE A 54 -23.87 10.70 -1.07
N ILE A 55 -24.19 9.49 -0.63
CA ILE A 55 -25.13 8.60 -1.32
C ILE A 55 -26.20 8.20 -0.33
N LEU A 56 -27.45 8.56 -0.63
CA LEU A 56 -28.62 8.37 0.22
C LEU A 56 -29.69 7.52 -0.48
N CYS A 57 -30.61 6.98 0.32
CA CYS A 57 -31.81 6.27 -0.13
C CYS A 57 -32.95 6.48 0.87
N PHE A 58 -34.18 6.35 0.42
CA PHE A 58 -35.38 6.36 1.26
C PHE A 58 -36.03 4.99 1.23
N SER A 59 -35.97 4.29 2.37
CA SER A 59 -36.52 2.94 2.53
C SER A 59 -38.05 2.95 2.47
N ASP A 60 -38.67 1.79 2.26
CA ASP A 60 -40.12 1.65 2.17
C ASP A 60 -40.84 2.04 3.48
N ASN A 61 -42.07 2.53 3.33
CA ASN A 61 -42.92 2.97 4.43
C ASN A 61 -44.31 2.30 4.30
N HIS A 62 -44.88 1.89 5.43
CA HIS A 62 -46.05 1.01 5.52
C HIS A 62 -47.33 1.53 4.84
N ASP A 63 -47.47 2.85 4.68
CA ASP A 63 -48.61 3.45 4.00
C ASP A 63 -48.24 3.91 2.58
N SER A 64 -48.41 3.01 1.60
CA SER A 64 -48.09 3.27 0.18
C SER A 64 -49.05 4.23 -0.54
N ARG A 65 -50.06 4.81 0.13
CA ARG A 65 -51.18 5.52 -0.55
C ARG A 65 -51.40 6.98 -0.15
N SER A 66 -50.49 7.60 0.60
CA SER A 66 -50.71 8.99 1.01
C SER A 66 -50.33 10.02 -0.06
N GLU A 67 -51.25 10.93 -0.38
CA GLU A 67 -50.98 12.15 -1.18
C GLU A 67 -50.06 13.15 -0.46
N SER A 68 -49.79 12.96 0.84
CA SER A 68 -48.96 13.85 1.67
C SER A 68 -47.48 13.46 1.78
N ARG A 69 -47.03 12.38 1.12
CA ARG A 69 -45.63 11.92 1.20
C ARG A 69 -44.66 12.96 0.64
N GLU A 70 -43.70 13.39 1.46
CA GLU A 70 -42.64 14.33 1.09
C GLU A 70 -41.27 13.76 1.48
N LEU A 71 -40.39 13.59 0.49
CA LEU A 71 -39.00 13.23 0.75
C LEU A 71 -38.16 14.50 0.77
N THR A 72 -37.41 14.68 1.84
CA THR A 72 -36.62 15.89 2.01
C THR A 72 -35.15 15.54 2.19
N VAL A 73 -34.30 16.23 1.44
CA VAL A 73 -32.86 16.30 1.72
C VAL A 73 -32.56 17.69 2.25
N LEU A 74 -31.87 17.75 3.38
CA LEU A 74 -31.28 18.98 3.88
C LEU A 74 -29.76 18.95 3.69
N VAL A 75 -29.22 20.07 3.21
CA VAL A 75 -27.78 20.31 3.14
C VAL A 75 -27.42 21.55 3.95
N VAL A 76 -26.44 21.41 4.85
CA VAL A 76 -25.92 22.48 5.72
C VAL A 76 -24.46 22.76 5.36
N ALA A 77 -24.13 23.98 4.97
CA ALA A 77 -22.77 24.39 4.62
C ALA A 77 -21.98 24.84 5.84
N PHE A 78 -20.70 24.43 5.91
CA PHE A 78 -19.74 24.88 6.94
C PHE A 78 -18.70 25.84 6.38
N SER A 79 -18.71 26.09 5.06
CA SER A 79 -17.78 26.99 4.39
C SER A 79 -18.12 28.45 4.68
N ASN A 80 -17.08 29.27 4.83
CA ASN A 80 -17.20 30.73 4.83
C ASN A 80 -17.30 31.33 3.41
N GLN A 81 -17.38 30.47 2.39
CA GLN A 81 -17.54 30.82 0.99
C GLN A 81 -18.82 30.20 0.41
N LEU A 82 -19.24 30.67 -0.76
CA LEU A 82 -20.36 30.09 -1.50
C LEU A 82 -20.10 28.60 -1.78
N THR A 83 -21.09 27.76 -1.48
CA THR A 83 -21.01 26.30 -1.71
C THR A 83 -21.98 25.90 -2.81
N SER A 84 -21.47 25.45 -3.96
CA SER A 84 -22.32 24.86 -5.00
C SER A 84 -22.65 23.43 -4.62
N VAL A 85 -23.93 23.05 -4.72
CA VAL A 85 -24.44 21.71 -4.41
C VAL A 85 -25.27 21.20 -5.58
N THR A 86 -25.10 19.93 -5.91
CA THR A 86 -25.88 19.20 -6.90
C THR A 86 -26.46 17.95 -6.25
N ILE A 87 -27.76 17.74 -6.42
CA ILE A 87 -28.49 16.52 -6.03
C ILE A 87 -28.89 15.81 -7.31
N SER A 88 -28.60 14.52 -7.43
CA SER A 88 -28.90 13.75 -8.64
C SER A 88 -29.27 12.30 -8.38
N SER A 89 -30.02 11.70 -9.30
CA SER A 89 -30.35 10.27 -9.30
C SER A 89 -30.43 9.73 -10.73
N LYS A 90 -30.09 8.45 -10.92
CA LYS A 90 -30.27 7.74 -12.19
C LYS A 90 -31.76 7.44 -12.47
N PHE A 91 -32.61 7.43 -11.43
CA PHE A 91 -34.05 7.23 -11.56
C PHE A 91 -34.72 8.30 -12.43
N GLN A 92 -35.65 7.87 -13.27
CA GLN A 92 -36.35 8.75 -14.22
C GLN A 92 -37.67 9.23 -13.64
N VAL A 93 -37.77 10.52 -13.32
CA VAL A 93 -39.01 11.16 -12.90
C VAL A 93 -39.62 11.88 -14.11
N ALA A 94 -40.85 11.52 -14.48
CA ALA A 94 -41.51 12.01 -15.69
C ALA A 94 -40.66 11.85 -16.99
N GLY A 95 -39.85 10.79 -17.06
CA GLY A 95 -39.03 10.44 -18.23
C GLY A 95 -37.70 11.20 -18.36
N ARG A 96 -37.19 11.82 -17.28
CA ARG A 96 -35.86 12.44 -17.22
C ARG A 96 -35.13 12.08 -15.91
N PRO A 97 -33.79 11.95 -15.89
CA PRO A 97 -33.05 11.77 -14.65
C PRO A 97 -33.25 12.98 -13.73
N LEU A 98 -33.36 12.74 -12.44
CA LEU A 98 -33.41 13.83 -11.46
C LEU A 98 -32.02 14.48 -11.36
N GLN A 99 -31.95 15.79 -11.59
CA GLN A 99 -30.76 16.59 -11.31
C GLN A 99 -31.18 18.00 -10.93
N GLU A 100 -30.84 18.43 -9.72
CA GLU A 100 -31.06 19.78 -9.22
C GLU A 100 -29.72 20.35 -8.76
N SER A 101 -29.48 21.65 -9.00
CA SER A 101 -28.27 22.32 -8.51
C SER A 101 -28.60 23.69 -7.96
N PHE A 102 -27.87 24.06 -6.91
CA PHE A 102 -28.05 25.31 -6.21
C PHE A 102 -26.76 25.78 -5.55
N VAL A 103 -26.77 27.01 -5.04
CA VAL A 103 -25.67 27.61 -4.29
C VAL A 103 -26.17 27.95 -2.89
N LEU A 104 -25.42 27.51 -1.89
CA LEU A 104 -25.59 27.90 -0.50
C LEU A 104 -24.69 29.10 -0.21
N GLU A 105 -25.23 30.08 0.50
CA GLU A 105 -24.46 31.16 1.11
C GLU A 105 -23.50 30.60 2.18
N ALA A 106 -22.50 31.41 2.59
CA ALA A 106 -21.57 31.04 3.66
C ALA A 106 -22.33 30.69 4.96
N GLY A 107 -22.08 29.50 5.52
CA GLY A 107 -22.83 28.98 6.69
C GLY A 107 -24.33 28.74 6.44
N GLY A 108 -24.77 28.79 5.18
CA GLY A 108 -26.17 28.65 4.79
C GLY A 108 -26.63 27.20 4.70
N PHE A 109 -27.93 27.01 4.51
CA PHE A 109 -28.54 25.70 4.33
C PHE A 109 -29.62 25.75 3.25
N ARG A 110 -29.99 24.58 2.73
CA ARG A 110 -31.15 24.45 1.86
C ARG A 110 -31.82 23.11 2.05
N ARG A 111 -33.15 23.18 2.12
CA ARG A 111 -34.06 22.04 2.02
C ARG A 111 -34.45 21.85 0.56
N THR A 112 -34.33 20.62 0.08
CA THR A 112 -34.79 20.24 -1.24
C THR A 112 -35.81 19.12 -1.08
N VAL A 113 -37.02 19.38 -1.58
CA VAL A 113 -38.09 18.38 -1.67
C VAL A 113 -37.84 17.54 -2.92
N LEU A 114 -37.77 16.23 -2.74
CA LEU A 114 -37.54 15.27 -3.79
C LEU A 114 -38.86 14.62 -4.23
N PRO A 115 -38.96 14.14 -5.48
CA PRO A 115 -40.12 13.40 -5.96
C PRO A 115 -40.38 12.15 -5.11
N ALA A 116 -41.65 11.94 -4.72
CA ALA A 116 -42.06 10.83 -3.85
C ALA A 116 -41.82 9.44 -4.46
N GLU A 117 -41.63 9.36 -5.79
CA GLU A 117 -41.31 8.13 -6.51
C GLU A 117 -39.91 7.55 -6.20
N LEU A 118 -39.06 8.30 -5.47
CA LEU A 118 -37.74 7.85 -5.03
C LEU A 118 -37.77 6.96 -3.78
N VAL A 119 -38.94 6.75 -3.15
CA VAL A 119 -39.09 5.74 -2.08
C VAL A 119 -39.00 4.33 -2.65
N MET A 120 -38.25 3.44 -2.00
CA MET A 120 -38.22 2.01 -2.30
C MET A 120 -39.57 1.35 -1.99
N ASP A 121 -39.96 0.30 -2.72
CA ASP A 121 -41.24 -0.41 -2.50
C ASP A 121 -40.99 -1.92 -2.30
N GLY A 122 -41.21 -2.43 -1.09
CA GLY A 122 -41.07 -3.85 -0.78
C GLY A 122 -39.65 -4.41 -1.02
N ASN A 123 -39.57 -5.57 -1.65
CA ASN A 123 -38.31 -6.13 -2.16
C ASN A 123 -38.10 -5.63 -3.60
N GLU A 124 -37.28 -4.59 -3.76
CA GLU A 124 -37.07 -3.91 -5.04
C GLU A 124 -35.58 -3.67 -5.30
N ARG A 125 -35.24 -3.70 -6.59
CA ARG A 125 -33.99 -3.21 -7.16
C ARG A 125 -34.30 -2.06 -8.11
N SER A 126 -33.76 -0.88 -7.86
CA SER A 126 -34.04 0.30 -8.68
C SER A 126 -32.93 1.34 -8.62
N PHE A 127 -32.86 2.23 -9.62
CA PHE A 127 -31.89 3.33 -9.65
C PHE A 127 -32.27 4.53 -8.77
N LYS A 128 -33.01 4.31 -7.69
CA LYS A 128 -33.50 5.34 -6.76
C LYS A 128 -32.43 5.87 -5.79
N GLY A 129 -31.17 5.44 -5.90
CA GLY A 129 -30.06 6.03 -5.17
C GLY A 129 -29.88 7.51 -5.50
N ILE A 130 -29.61 8.33 -4.47
CA ILE A 130 -29.47 9.78 -4.57
C ILE A 130 -28.03 10.18 -4.26
N GLU A 131 -27.35 10.82 -5.20
CA GLU A 131 -26.01 11.41 -5.01
C GLU A 131 -26.15 12.90 -4.68
N ILE A 132 -25.50 13.34 -3.60
CA ILE A 132 -25.31 14.76 -3.28
C ILE A 132 -23.83 15.07 -3.48
N SER A 133 -23.50 16.04 -4.32
CA SER A 133 -22.14 16.54 -4.51
C SER A 133 -22.04 18.03 -4.20
N ALA A 134 -21.00 18.46 -3.49
CA ALA A 134 -20.78 19.84 -3.08
C ALA A 134 -19.35 20.32 -3.38
N SER A 135 -19.18 21.62 -3.64
CA SER A 135 -17.86 22.24 -3.89
C SER A 135 -17.01 22.36 -2.60
N SER A 136 -17.66 22.43 -1.44
CA SER A 136 -17.07 22.49 -0.10
C SER A 136 -17.83 21.59 0.86
N GLU A 137 -17.27 21.39 2.06
CA GLU A 137 -17.84 20.48 3.05
C GLU A 137 -19.23 20.91 3.52
N VAL A 138 -20.14 19.96 3.47
CA VAL A 138 -21.52 20.07 3.95
C VAL A 138 -21.86 18.87 4.83
N SER A 139 -22.85 19.00 5.70
CA SER A 139 -23.59 17.86 6.24
C SER A 139 -24.84 17.64 5.41
N ALA A 140 -25.23 16.38 5.24
CA ALA A 140 -26.47 16.00 4.56
C ALA A 140 -27.37 15.20 5.51
N TYR A 141 -28.67 15.44 5.45
CA TYR A 141 -29.68 14.71 6.22
C TYR A 141 -30.82 14.29 5.30
N GLY A 142 -31.33 13.09 5.50
CA GLY A 142 -32.58 12.65 4.87
C GLY A 142 -33.71 12.71 5.89
N LEU A 143 -34.87 13.19 5.45
CA LEU A 143 -36.10 13.20 6.22
C LEU A 143 -37.21 12.60 5.36
N MET A 144 -37.83 11.54 5.86
CA MET A 144 -38.99 10.91 5.23
C MET A 144 -40.23 11.38 5.97
N TYR A 145 -40.99 12.29 5.35
CA TYR A 145 -42.25 12.76 5.89
C TYR A 145 -43.42 12.09 5.19
N GLN A 146 -44.39 11.65 5.98
CA GLN A 146 -45.71 11.25 5.55
C GLN A 146 -46.65 11.35 6.75
N ASP A 147 -47.94 11.68 6.54
CA ASP A 147 -48.91 11.81 7.63
C ASP A 147 -48.86 10.60 8.58
N PHE A 148 -48.66 10.87 9.87
CA PHE A 148 -48.60 9.89 10.95
C PHE A 148 -47.44 8.89 10.83
N THR A 149 -46.35 9.24 10.11
CA THR A 149 -45.12 8.46 10.07
C THR A 149 -43.93 9.28 9.54
N THR A 150 -43.09 9.77 10.46
CA THR A 150 -41.86 10.49 10.13
C THR A 150 -40.63 9.83 10.74
N ASP A 151 -39.51 9.83 10.01
CA ASP A 151 -38.20 9.59 10.59
C ASP A 151 -37.10 10.30 9.79
N GLY A 152 -35.93 10.48 10.39
CA GLY A 152 -34.80 11.16 9.76
C GLY A 152 -33.47 10.50 10.09
N PHE A 153 -32.48 10.71 9.22
CA PHE A 153 -31.16 10.10 9.38
C PHE A 153 -30.03 11.06 9.00
N LEU A 154 -28.85 10.79 9.55
CA LEU A 154 -27.62 11.48 9.19
C LEU A 154 -26.99 10.84 7.95
N GLY A 155 -26.70 11.65 6.93
CA GLY A 155 -25.96 11.21 5.76
C GLY A 155 -24.48 10.97 6.08
N ILE A 156 -23.96 9.79 5.72
CA ILE A 156 -22.53 9.46 5.85
C ILE A 156 -21.83 9.78 4.52
N PRO A 157 -20.75 10.58 4.54
CA PRO A 157 -20.06 10.94 3.30
C PRO A 157 -19.34 9.72 2.72
N THR A 158 -19.27 9.67 1.38
CA THR A 158 -18.78 8.51 0.61
C THR A 158 -17.36 8.06 0.98
N ASN A 159 -16.48 8.98 1.39
CA ASN A 159 -15.13 8.68 1.87
C ASN A 159 -15.08 8.03 3.26
N ASN A 160 -16.20 8.02 4.00
CA ASN A 160 -16.35 7.38 5.31
C ASN A 160 -17.21 6.09 5.26
N LEU A 161 -17.69 5.70 4.07
CA LEU A 161 -18.30 4.40 3.85
C LEU A 161 -17.23 3.28 3.90
N GLY A 162 -17.67 2.04 4.01
CA GLY A 162 -16.79 0.88 4.18
C GLY A 162 -17.33 -0.36 3.51
N LEU A 163 -16.72 -1.49 3.86
CA LEU A 163 -16.97 -2.78 3.22
C LEU A 163 -17.76 -3.74 4.12
N GLN A 164 -17.94 -3.39 5.40
CA GLN A 164 -18.50 -4.27 6.41
C GLN A 164 -19.48 -3.49 7.28
N TYR A 165 -20.68 -4.03 7.43
CA TYR A 165 -21.75 -3.46 8.24
C TYR A 165 -22.47 -4.57 8.99
N VAL A 166 -23.10 -4.22 10.11
CA VAL A 166 -24.03 -5.11 10.80
C VAL A 166 -25.36 -4.40 10.93
N LEU A 167 -26.43 -5.03 10.44
CA LEU A 167 -27.75 -4.43 10.43
C LEU A 167 -28.26 -4.20 11.85
N ALA A 168 -28.90 -3.04 12.07
CA ALA A 168 -29.60 -2.70 13.28
C ALA A 168 -31.04 -2.30 12.95
N THR A 169 -31.98 -3.20 13.22
CA THR A 169 -33.43 -2.95 13.07
C THR A 169 -34.08 -2.89 14.45
N SER A 170 -35.40 -2.84 14.53
CA SER A 170 -36.20 -2.94 15.76
C SER A 170 -37.05 -4.22 15.75
N SER A 171 -37.33 -4.79 16.93
CA SER A 171 -38.22 -5.94 17.12
C SER A 171 -39.61 -5.63 16.54
N PRO A 172 -40.03 -6.24 15.42
CA PRO A 172 -41.35 -5.97 14.85
C PRO A 172 -42.45 -6.52 15.77
N LEU A 173 -43.34 -5.65 16.25
CA LEU A 173 -44.63 -6.04 16.82
C LEU A 173 -45.65 -6.07 15.65
N ASP A 174 -46.29 -7.22 15.40
CA ASP A 174 -47.29 -7.44 14.33
C ASP A 174 -46.72 -7.70 12.90
N VAL A 175 -47.57 -7.49 11.89
CA VAL A 175 -47.50 -7.97 10.49
C VAL A 175 -46.40 -7.34 9.63
N TRP A 176 -45.62 -6.41 10.19
CA TRP A 176 -44.69 -5.53 9.49
C TRP A 176 -43.26 -6.08 9.46
N GLN A 177 -42.48 -5.62 8.48
CA GLN A 177 -41.18 -6.15 8.13
C GLN A 177 -40.04 -5.26 8.66
N SER A 178 -38.97 -5.89 9.17
CA SER A 178 -37.65 -5.27 9.22
C SER A 178 -37.07 -5.19 7.81
N GLN A 179 -36.22 -4.20 7.54
CA GLN A 179 -35.72 -3.95 6.19
C GLN A 179 -34.33 -3.36 6.18
N PHE A 180 -33.63 -3.57 5.06
CA PHE A 180 -32.37 -2.89 4.78
C PHE A 180 -32.22 -2.61 3.28
N SER A 181 -31.47 -1.57 2.96
CA SER A 181 -31.16 -1.17 1.59
C SER A 181 -29.66 -1.04 1.39
N VAL A 182 -29.16 -1.60 0.30
CA VAL A 182 -27.76 -1.51 -0.14
C VAL A 182 -27.68 -0.67 -1.40
N ILE A 183 -26.85 0.37 -1.38
CA ILE A 183 -26.69 1.29 -2.51
C ILE A 183 -25.24 1.29 -2.97
N GLY A 184 -25.05 0.96 -4.25
CA GLY A 184 -23.73 0.94 -4.88
C GLY A 184 -23.16 2.35 -5.03
N THR A 185 -21.91 2.53 -4.61
CA THR A 185 -21.16 3.77 -4.91
C THR A 185 -20.42 3.69 -6.24
N GLU A 186 -20.19 2.46 -6.72
CA GLU A 186 -19.50 2.10 -7.94
C GLU A 186 -20.27 0.99 -8.67
N ASP A 187 -20.06 0.89 -9.98
CA ASP A 187 -20.70 -0.14 -10.79
C ASP A 187 -20.12 -1.53 -10.46
N SER A 188 -20.95 -2.56 -10.60
CA SER A 188 -20.55 -3.96 -10.35
C SER A 188 -19.91 -4.14 -8.97
N THR A 189 -20.54 -3.60 -7.93
CA THR A 189 -20.19 -3.87 -6.53
C THR A 189 -20.87 -5.15 -6.11
N SER A 190 -20.14 -6.14 -5.62
CA SER A 190 -20.73 -7.38 -5.13
C SER A 190 -20.99 -7.31 -3.63
N VAL A 191 -22.11 -7.90 -3.22
CA VAL A 191 -22.67 -7.81 -1.87
C VAL A 191 -22.99 -9.20 -1.36
N GLN A 192 -22.52 -9.52 -0.16
CA GLN A 192 -22.88 -10.71 0.59
C GLN A 192 -23.50 -10.33 1.92
N VAL A 193 -24.60 -10.99 2.28
CA VAL A 193 -25.30 -10.76 3.54
C VAL A 193 -25.48 -12.09 4.26
N VAL A 194 -24.82 -12.26 5.40
CA VAL A 194 -25.10 -13.37 6.32
C VAL A 194 -26.33 -12.99 7.14
N LEU A 195 -27.43 -13.71 6.95
CA LEU A 195 -28.74 -13.34 7.47
C LEU A 195 -28.95 -13.81 8.91
N ARG A 196 -29.63 -12.99 9.71
CA ARG A 196 -30.13 -13.30 11.07
C ARG A 196 -31.66 -13.35 11.16
N GLY A 197 -32.31 -13.71 10.05
CA GLY A 197 -33.75 -13.81 9.94
C GLY A 197 -34.15 -14.27 8.54
N THR A 198 -35.41 -14.65 8.37
CA THR A 198 -35.87 -15.16 7.06
C THR A 198 -36.21 -14.02 6.11
N VAL A 199 -35.66 -14.03 4.88
CA VAL A 199 -35.98 -13.06 3.81
C VAL A 199 -36.41 -13.78 2.54
N THR A 200 -37.16 -13.10 1.68
CA THR A 200 -37.45 -13.59 0.31
C THR A 200 -36.95 -12.57 -0.70
N PHE A 201 -36.00 -12.97 -1.53
CA PHE A 201 -35.40 -12.12 -2.56
C PHE A 201 -35.34 -12.86 -3.90
N GLU A 202 -35.76 -12.19 -4.98
CA GLU A 202 -35.79 -12.74 -6.35
C GLU A 202 -36.48 -14.12 -6.47
N GLY A 203 -37.53 -14.33 -5.68
CA GLY A 203 -38.31 -15.57 -5.70
C GLY A 203 -37.69 -16.74 -4.92
N GLN A 204 -36.56 -16.53 -4.25
CA GLN A 204 -35.94 -17.49 -3.34
C GLN A 204 -36.08 -17.04 -1.89
N THR A 205 -36.25 -18.00 -0.98
CA THR A 205 -36.33 -17.74 0.47
C THR A 205 -35.03 -18.19 1.14
N TYR A 206 -34.45 -17.31 1.94
CA TYR A 206 -33.24 -17.52 2.71
C TYR A 206 -33.58 -17.45 4.20
N SER A 207 -33.03 -18.36 4.98
CA SER A 207 -33.27 -18.51 6.42
C SER A 207 -32.14 -17.87 7.24
N ASP A 208 -32.30 -17.85 8.57
CA ASP A 208 -31.22 -17.50 9.49
C ASP A 208 -29.98 -18.38 9.26
N GLY A 209 -28.81 -17.74 9.15
CA GLY A 209 -27.52 -18.37 8.82
C GLY A 209 -27.20 -18.46 7.33
N ASP A 210 -28.18 -18.28 6.43
CA ASP A 210 -27.93 -18.34 4.98
C ASP A 210 -27.18 -17.09 4.50
N VAL A 211 -26.41 -17.25 3.42
CA VAL A 211 -25.70 -16.15 2.74
C VAL A 211 -26.47 -15.74 1.50
N LEU A 212 -27.01 -14.52 1.52
CA LEU A 212 -27.61 -13.87 0.36
C LEU A 212 -26.53 -13.13 -0.43
N SER A 213 -26.43 -13.36 -1.74
CA SER A 213 -25.44 -12.71 -2.61
C SER A 213 -26.09 -12.05 -3.82
N PHE A 214 -25.67 -10.82 -4.14
CA PHE A 214 -26.13 -10.08 -5.32
C PHE A 214 -25.13 -8.98 -5.73
N MET A 215 -25.25 -8.47 -6.97
CA MET A 215 -24.50 -7.30 -7.45
C MET A 215 -25.31 -6.03 -7.26
N VAL A 216 -24.66 -4.87 -7.11
CA VAL A 216 -25.28 -3.55 -7.13
C VAL A 216 -24.42 -2.58 -7.95
N ASP A 217 -25.05 -1.84 -8.86
CA ASP A 217 -24.39 -0.82 -9.68
C ASP A 217 -24.39 0.55 -8.99
N LYS A 218 -23.61 1.51 -9.52
CA LYS A 218 -23.53 2.87 -8.98
C LYS A 218 -24.93 3.51 -8.98
N LEU A 219 -25.38 3.99 -7.82
CA LEU A 219 -26.72 4.57 -7.57
C LEU A 219 -27.89 3.61 -7.81
N GLU A 220 -27.63 2.32 -7.99
CA GLU A 220 -28.64 1.29 -7.83
C GLU A 220 -28.83 1.03 -6.34
N ALA A 221 -30.10 0.96 -5.91
CA ALA A 221 -30.51 0.61 -4.56
C ALA A 221 -31.22 -0.75 -4.60
N VAL A 222 -30.79 -1.67 -3.75
CA VAL A 222 -31.41 -2.99 -3.55
C VAL A 222 -31.97 -3.02 -2.13
N GLN A 223 -33.29 -3.02 -2.00
CA GLN A 223 -33.97 -3.15 -0.72
C GLN A 223 -34.49 -4.56 -0.52
N ILE A 224 -34.27 -5.09 0.69
CA ILE A 224 -34.71 -6.41 1.11
C ILE A 224 -35.46 -6.30 2.44
N GLN A 225 -36.60 -6.98 2.51
CA GLN A 225 -37.47 -7.03 3.68
C GLN A 225 -37.47 -8.44 4.28
N GLY A 226 -37.41 -8.50 5.62
CA GLY A 226 -37.64 -9.71 6.39
C GLY A 226 -39.06 -10.22 6.20
N GLN A 227 -39.29 -11.52 6.39
CA GLN A 227 -40.65 -12.02 6.53
C GLN A 227 -41.32 -11.38 7.77
N THR A 228 -42.65 -11.38 7.77
CA THR A 228 -43.45 -10.82 8.86
C THR A 228 -42.93 -11.25 10.23
N SER A 229 -42.75 -10.26 11.11
CA SER A 229 -42.25 -10.46 12.48
C SER A 229 -40.82 -11.00 12.61
N GLN A 230 -40.02 -11.06 11.54
CA GLN A 230 -38.59 -11.39 11.59
C GLN A 230 -37.76 -10.14 11.87
N ASP A 231 -36.81 -10.25 12.80
CA ASP A 231 -35.82 -9.22 13.11
C ASP A 231 -34.53 -9.52 12.34
N LEU A 232 -34.03 -8.57 11.55
CA LEU A 232 -32.81 -8.75 10.76
C LEU A 232 -31.55 -8.21 11.47
N THR A 233 -31.69 -7.72 12.70
CA THR A 233 -30.58 -7.23 13.51
C THR A 233 -29.50 -8.30 13.65
N GLY A 234 -28.25 -7.89 13.48
CA GLY A 234 -27.11 -8.81 13.55
C GLY A 234 -26.75 -9.46 12.23
N SER A 235 -27.54 -9.27 11.16
CA SER A 235 -27.13 -9.71 9.82
C SER A 235 -25.89 -8.94 9.38
N VAL A 236 -24.90 -9.64 8.84
CA VAL A 236 -23.58 -9.07 8.49
C VAL A 236 -23.52 -8.84 6.99
N VAL A 237 -23.30 -7.59 6.58
CA VAL A 237 -23.15 -7.20 5.17
C VAL A 237 -21.66 -7.04 4.85
N GLN A 238 -21.24 -7.61 3.72
CA GLN A 238 -19.89 -7.54 3.19
C GLN A 238 -19.88 -7.16 1.72
N THR A 239 -18.91 -6.35 1.29
CA THR A 239 -18.76 -5.91 -0.10
C THR A 239 -17.31 -5.82 -0.56
N ASP A 240 -17.06 -5.81 -1.88
CA ASP A 240 -15.74 -5.50 -2.50
C ASP A 240 -15.45 -4.02 -2.47
N LYS A 241 -16.46 -3.22 -2.80
CA LYS A 241 -16.38 -1.76 -2.92
C LYS A 241 -17.25 -1.09 -1.87
N PRO A 242 -16.96 0.16 -1.48
CA PRO A 242 -17.77 0.88 -0.50
C PRO A 242 -19.24 0.96 -0.92
N VAL A 243 -20.15 0.75 0.03
CA VAL A 243 -21.60 0.88 -0.18
C VAL A 243 -22.22 1.77 0.89
N ALA A 244 -23.36 2.39 0.57
CA ALA A 244 -24.21 2.98 1.60
C ALA A 244 -25.23 1.92 2.07
N ILE A 245 -25.32 1.73 3.38
CA ILE A 245 -26.26 0.78 4.01
C ILE A 245 -27.28 1.56 4.84
N PHE A 246 -28.55 1.28 4.60
CA PHE A 246 -29.67 1.75 5.41
C PHE A 246 -30.33 0.55 6.09
N SER A 247 -30.71 0.70 7.36
CA SER A 247 -31.47 -0.33 8.07
C SER A 247 -32.61 0.29 8.87
N GLY A 248 -33.66 -0.50 9.10
CA GLY A 248 -34.77 -0.11 9.94
C GLY A 248 -35.98 -1.00 9.75
N ASN A 249 -37.17 -0.41 9.79
CA ASN A 249 -38.44 -1.13 9.74
C ASN A 249 -39.43 -0.36 8.86
N GLN A 250 -40.26 -1.10 8.12
CA GLN A 250 -41.35 -0.49 7.36
C GLN A 250 -42.32 0.26 8.30
N CYS A 251 -42.53 -0.31 9.49
CA CYS A 251 -43.29 0.27 10.60
C CYS A 251 -42.88 -0.42 11.92
N SER A 252 -42.62 0.37 12.97
CA SER A 252 -42.43 -0.07 14.35
C SER A 252 -43.26 0.78 15.31
N ARG A 253 -43.68 0.23 16.45
CA ARG A 253 -44.44 0.98 17.47
C ARG A 253 -43.98 0.67 18.89
N ASN A 254 -44.14 1.65 19.78
CA ASN A 254 -44.05 1.40 21.20
C ASN A 254 -45.40 0.86 21.72
N PRO A 255 -45.42 0.02 22.77
CA PRO A 255 -46.67 -0.44 23.35
C PRO A 255 -47.54 0.75 23.82
N GLY A 256 -48.66 0.97 23.15
CA GLY A 256 -49.60 2.07 23.43
C GLY A 256 -49.40 3.34 22.60
N SER A 257 -48.46 3.34 21.64
CA SER A 257 -48.24 4.42 20.66
C SER A 257 -48.78 4.02 19.27
N SER A 258 -48.78 4.98 18.35
CA SER A 258 -48.96 4.76 16.91
C SER A 258 -47.67 4.19 16.28
N CYS A 259 -47.72 3.84 15.00
CA CYS A 259 -46.60 3.22 14.31
C CYS A 259 -45.86 4.23 13.42
N ASP A 260 -44.54 4.27 13.53
CA ASP A 260 -43.66 5.07 12.67
C ASP A 260 -42.74 4.16 11.84
N THR A 261 -42.39 4.61 10.64
CA THR A 261 -41.27 4.05 9.89
C THR A 261 -39.96 4.26 10.65
N LEU A 262 -39.02 3.33 10.53
CA LEU A 262 -37.67 3.51 11.09
C LEU A 262 -36.65 3.44 9.97
N THR A 263 -35.73 4.40 9.91
CA THR A 263 -34.63 4.36 8.93
C THR A 263 -33.39 5.09 9.43
N GLU A 264 -32.23 4.43 9.36
CA GLU A 264 -30.93 5.01 9.71
C GLU A 264 -29.88 4.61 8.67
N GLN A 265 -28.97 5.53 8.32
CA GLN A 265 -27.78 5.18 7.54
C GLN A 265 -26.69 4.70 8.49
N LEU A 266 -26.27 3.44 8.34
CA LEU A 266 -25.30 2.83 9.24
C LEU A 266 -23.87 3.29 8.94
N ILE A 267 -23.07 3.41 10.00
CA ILE A 267 -21.60 3.52 9.87
C ILE A 267 -20.96 2.13 9.71
N PRO A 268 -19.87 2.00 8.94
CA PRO A 268 -19.20 0.72 8.76
C PRO A 268 -18.52 0.27 10.06
N VAL A 269 -18.28 -1.04 10.20
CA VAL A 269 -17.65 -1.68 11.37
C VAL A 269 -16.32 -1.01 11.73
N LYS A 270 -15.50 -0.63 10.73
CA LYS A 270 -14.22 0.07 10.94
C LYS A 270 -14.34 1.39 11.72
N SER A 271 -15.54 1.97 11.77
CA SER A 271 -15.84 3.24 12.41
C SER A 271 -16.53 3.06 13.77
N TRP A 272 -16.72 1.85 14.29
CA TRP A 272 -17.39 1.61 15.57
C TRP A 272 -16.52 2.01 16.78
N GLY A 273 -17.15 2.16 17.95
CA GLY A 273 -16.48 2.55 19.20
C GLY A 273 -16.85 1.67 20.40
N GLN A 274 -16.13 1.81 21.51
CA GLN A 274 -16.30 0.96 22.70
C GLN A 274 -17.13 1.59 23.83
N ASN A 275 -17.18 2.92 23.89
CA ASN A 275 -17.73 3.64 25.03
C ASN A 275 -18.88 4.53 24.54
N HIS A 276 -20.12 4.20 24.91
CA HIS A 276 -21.32 4.93 24.50
C HIS A 276 -22.00 5.56 25.71
N ILE A 277 -22.29 6.85 25.64
CA ILE A 277 -23.08 7.54 26.66
C ILE A 277 -24.51 7.64 26.16
N TYR A 278 -25.44 7.03 26.90
CA TYR A 278 -26.86 7.20 26.65
C TYR A 278 -27.43 8.32 27.53
N THR A 279 -28.45 9.01 27.02
CA THR A 279 -29.08 10.14 27.71
C THR A 279 -30.60 10.03 27.68
N ALA A 280 -31.26 10.85 28.48
CA ALA A 280 -32.70 10.95 28.53
C ALA A 280 -33.09 12.40 28.86
N ALA A 281 -34.26 12.86 28.40
CA ALA A 281 -34.71 14.23 28.65
C ALA A 281 -35.00 14.46 30.15
N ARG A 282 -35.53 13.44 30.84
CA ARG A 282 -35.65 13.35 32.29
C ARG A 282 -35.05 12.07 32.84
N SER A 283 -34.74 12.06 34.14
CA SER A 283 -34.25 10.86 34.82
C SER A 283 -35.27 9.72 34.90
N THR A 284 -36.56 10.04 34.75
CA THR A 284 -37.68 9.09 34.71
C THR A 284 -37.94 8.53 33.31
N ASP A 285 -37.49 9.21 32.25
CA ASP A 285 -37.62 8.73 30.88
C ASP A 285 -36.83 7.42 30.71
N SER A 286 -37.39 6.50 29.95
CA SER A 286 -36.84 5.17 29.73
C SER A 286 -36.91 4.84 28.24
N ASN A 287 -35.77 4.83 27.55
CA ASN A 287 -35.71 4.52 26.11
C ASN A 287 -35.17 3.11 25.88
N SER A 288 -35.48 2.54 24.71
CA SER A 288 -34.97 1.22 24.34
C SER A 288 -33.62 1.35 23.64
N TYR A 289 -32.70 0.43 23.91
CA TYR A 289 -31.37 0.43 23.32
C TYR A 289 -31.02 -0.96 22.81
N ARG A 290 -30.33 -1.01 21.68
CA ARG A 290 -29.69 -2.21 21.14
C ARG A 290 -28.19 -2.00 21.01
N ILE A 291 -27.42 -2.99 21.45
CA ILE A 291 -25.96 -3.01 21.36
C ILE A 291 -25.57 -4.24 20.55
N VAL A 292 -25.01 -4.03 19.37
CA VAL A 292 -24.68 -5.08 18.40
C VAL A 292 -23.17 -5.28 18.37
N ALA A 293 -22.74 -6.55 18.39
CA ALA A 293 -21.35 -6.93 18.29
C ALA A 293 -21.02 -7.50 16.90
N TYR A 294 -19.83 -7.18 16.39
CA TYR A 294 -19.26 -7.77 15.18
C TYR A 294 -18.14 -8.75 15.50
N PHE A 295 -17.38 -8.46 16.56
CA PHE A 295 -16.32 -9.32 17.04
C PHE A 295 -16.87 -10.35 18.03
N THR A 296 -16.42 -11.59 17.93
CA THR A 296 -16.69 -12.62 18.95
C THR A 296 -16.07 -12.23 20.29
N GLU A 297 -16.57 -12.79 21.40
CA GLU A 297 -16.06 -12.51 22.76
C GLU A 297 -16.11 -11.02 23.14
N THR A 298 -17.09 -10.28 22.64
CA THR A 298 -17.31 -8.89 23.01
C THR A 298 -18.04 -8.84 24.35
N ILE A 299 -17.37 -8.39 25.40
CA ILE A 299 -17.98 -8.23 26.73
C ILE A 299 -18.46 -6.78 26.86
N VAL A 300 -19.76 -6.61 27.05
CA VAL A 300 -20.43 -5.32 27.20
C VAL A 300 -20.86 -5.13 28.65
N THR A 301 -20.42 -4.04 29.28
CA THR A 301 -20.78 -3.64 30.63
C THR A 301 -21.92 -2.64 30.57
N ILE A 302 -23.09 -3.01 31.10
CA ILE A 302 -24.33 -2.22 31.01
C ILE A 302 -24.76 -1.79 32.43
N PRO A 303 -25.02 -0.49 32.68
CA PRO A 303 -25.45 -0.01 33.99
C PRO A 303 -26.71 -0.74 34.49
N GLY A 304 -26.61 -1.41 35.64
CA GLY A 304 -27.72 -2.13 36.26
C GLY A 304 -27.95 -3.57 35.76
N PHE A 305 -27.25 -4.02 34.70
CA PHE A 305 -27.48 -5.34 34.09
C PHE A 305 -26.26 -6.28 34.11
N GLY A 306 -25.13 -5.86 34.69
CA GLY A 306 -23.90 -6.66 34.72
C GLY A 306 -23.23 -6.79 33.35
N ASN A 307 -22.22 -7.66 33.25
CA ASN A 307 -21.49 -7.89 32.01
C ASN A 307 -22.26 -8.88 31.12
N GLN A 308 -22.46 -8.52 29.85
CA GLN A 308 -23.06 -9.33 28.81
C GLN A 308 -21.97 -9.80 27.85
N SER A 309 -21.95 -11.07 27.48
CA SER A 309 -21.03 -11.59 26.47
C SER A 309 -21.78 -11.74 25.15
N LEU A 310 -21.30 -11.08 24.10
CA LEU A 310 -21.90 -11.09 22.77
C LEU A 310 -20.90 -11.67 21.74
N GLY A 311 -21.39 -12.58 20.91
CA GLY A 311 -20.73 -13.09 19.71
C GLY A 311 -20.92 -12.18 18.49
N ALA A 312 -20.30 -12.54 17.36
CA ALA A 312 -20.47 -11.82 16.10
C ALA A 312 -21.92 -11.89 15.59
N GLY A 313 -22.51 -10.74 15.29
CA GLY A 313 -23.92 -10.61 14.92
C GLY A 313 -24.90 -10.81 16.08
N GLU A 314 -24.43 -11.09 17.30
CA GLU A 314 -25.29 -11.10 18.48
C GLU A 314 -25.48 -9.68 19.01
N PHE A 315 -26.61 -9.45 19.67
CA PHE A 315 -26.94 -8.16 20.24
C PHE A 315 -27.64 -8.29 21.59
N TRP A 316 -27.52 -7.25 22.39
CA TRP A 316 -28.32 -7.05 23.60
C TRP A 316 -29.42 -6.02 23.33
N GLU A 317 -30.61 -6.24 23.87
CA GLU A 317 -31.72 -5.27 23.86
C GLU A 317 -32.24 -5.06 25.29
N GLY A 318 -32.50 -3.80 25.65
CA GLY A 318 -33.17 -3.49 26.90
C GLY A 318 -33.49 -2.01 27.08
N ARG A 319 -34.29 -1.70 28.11
CA ARG A 319 -34.66 -0.32 28.46
C ARG A 319 -33.69 0.26 29.46
N LEU A 320 -33.18 1.47 29.17
CA LEU A 320 -32.31 2.22 30.07
C LEU A 320 -32.98 3.54 30.43
N SER A 321 -32.91 3.91 31.71
CA SER A 321 -33.47 5.16 32.24
C SER A 321 -32.38 6.14 32.65
N GLY A 322 -32.68 7.44 32.53
CA GLY A 322 -31.72 8.51 32.83
C GLY A 322 -30.51 8.49 31.89
N SER A 323 -29.33 8.75 32.44
CA SER A 323 -28.06 8.75 31.69
C SER A 323 -27.05 7.77 32.28
N GLY A 324 -26.15 7.26 31.44
CA GLY A 324 -25.12 6.31 31.88
C GLY A 324 -24.12 5.98 30.77
N LEU A 325 -23.07 5.25 31.15
CA LEU A 325 -22.01 4.79 30.25
C LEU A 325 -22.15 3.29 30.02
N VAL A 326 -22.28 2.90 28.76
CA VAL A 326 -22.09 1.53 28.28
C VAL A 326 -20.65 1.42 27.78
N SER A 327 -19.92 0.40 28.21
CA SER A 327 -18.54 0.15 27.77
C SER A 327 -18.37 -1.28 27.28
N SER A 328 -17.52 -1.51 26.30
CA SER A 328 -17.27 -2.83 25.73
C SER A 328 -15.78 -3.13 25.54
N THR A 329 -15.40 -4.41 25.55
CA THR A 329 -14.00 -4.83 25.32
C THR A 329 -13.55 -4.70 23.87
N LYS A 330 -14.50 -4.71 22.93
CA LYS A 330 -14.29 -4.58 21.48
C LYS A 330 -15.32 -3.60 20.90
N PRO A 331 -15.04 -2.89 19.80
CA PRO A 331 -15.97 -1.91 19.25
C PRO A 331 -17.37 -2.48 18.95
N THR A 332 -18.41 -1.71 19.26
CA THR A 332 -19.82 -2.06 19.11
C THR A 332 -20.59 -0.95 18.40
N LEU A 333 -21.71 -1.31 17.78
CA LEU A 333 -22.74 -0.34 17.37
C LEU A 333 -23.81 -0.28 18.46
N MET A 334 -24.19 0.93 18.87
CA MET A 334 -25.30 1.16 19.78
C MET A 334 -26.35 2.02 19.09
N VAL A 335 -27.61 1.56 19.08
CA VAL A 335 -28.75 2.32 18.57
C VAL A 335 -29.77 2.52 19.68
N GLN A 336 -30.40 3.68 19.69
CA GLN A 336 -31.49 4.05 20.57
C GLN A 336 -32.79 4.01 19.78
N GLN A 337 -33.86 3.54 20.41
CA GLN A 337 -35.23 3.72 19.95
C GLN A 337 -35.97 4.58 20.96
N LEU A 338 -36.52 5.70 20.50
CA LEU A 338 -37.30 6.62 21.34
C LEU A 338 -38.57 5.95 21.86
N VAL A 339 -38.88 6.18 23.13
CA VAL A 339 -40.13 5.75 23.76
C VAL A 339 -40.74 6.83 24.65
N TYR A 340 -39.90 7.56 25.41
CA TYR A 340 -40.37 8.63 26.28
C TYR A 340 -39.50 9.89 26.15
N ILE A 341 -40.16 11.04 26.07
CA ILE A 341 -39.55 12.36 26.30
C ILE A 341 -40.42 13.09 27.33
N ASN A 342 -39.83 13.57 28.42
CA ASN A 342 -40.55 14.32 29.45
C ASN A 342 -41.77 13.58 30.04
N ASP A 343 -41.66 12.27 30.21
CA ASP A 343 -42.71 11.33 30.67
C ASP A 343 -43.89 11.15 29.69
N GLU A 344 -43.79 11.69 28.47
CA GLU A 344 -44.78 11.51 27.40
C GLU A 344 -44.43 10.29 26.56
N LEU A 345 -45.40 9.39 26.34
CA LEU A 345 -45.23 8.22 25.48
C LEU A 345 -45.26 8.68 24.02
N LEU A 346 -44.25 8.26 23.25
CA LEU A 346 -44.07 8.67 21.86
C LEU A 346 -44.12 7.50 20.92
N ASP A 347 -44.30 7.82 19.65
CA ASP A 347 -43.96 6.94 18.55
C ASP A 347 -42.43 6.74 18.46
N PRO A 348 -41.96 5.63 17.90
CA PRO A 348 -40.54 5.32 17.89
C PRO A 348 -39.81 6.00 16.73
N SER A 349 -38.62 6.50 17.02
CA SER A 349 -37.61 6.83 16.02
C SER A 349 -36.28 6.19 16.42
N ILE A 350 -35.48 5.78 15.43
CA ILE A 350 -34.20 5.10 15.62
C ILE A 350 -33.06 6.11 15.50
N ILE A 351 -32.10 6.03 16.43
CA ILE A 351 -30.97 6.96 16.49
C ILE A 351 -29.68 6.19 16.71
N GLN A 352 -28.70 6.36 15.84
CA GLN A 352 -27.36 5.84 16.11
C GLN A 352 -26.70 6.60 17.28
N VAL A 353 -26.38 5.89 18.38
CA VAL A 353 -25.80 6.49 19.60
C VAL A 353 -24.28 6.66 19.42
N PRO A 354 -23.76 7.90 19.38
CA PRO A 354 -22.33 8.13 19.17
C PRO A 354 -21.49 7.55 20.31
N ALA A 355 -20.40 6.86 19.98
CA ALA A 355 -19.36 6.51 20.95
C ALA A 355 -18.53 7.75 21.33
N LEU A 356 -17.77 7.69 22.42
CA LEU A 356 -16.88 8.80 22.83
C LEU A 356 -15.90 9.21 21.72
N VAL A 357 -15.41 8.24 20.94
CA VAL A 357 -14.52 8.47 19.79
C VAL A 357 -15.24 9.19 18.63
N HIS A 358 -16.57 9.28 18.68
CA HIS A 358 -17.40 9.98 17.70
C HIS A 358 -17.76 11.40 18.07
N PHE A 359 -17.30 11.90 19.22
CA PHE A 359 -17.62 13.26 19.65
C PHE A 359 -16.93 14.27 18.72
N GLY A 360 -17.29 15.54 18.77
CA GLY A 360 -16.73 16.56 17.87
C GLY A 360 -16.91 17.94 18.47
N PHE A 361 -16.39 18.95 17.78
CA PHE A 361 -16.37 20.32 18.32
C PHE A 361 -17.48 21.21 17.75
N ILE A 362 -17.97 20.92 16.55
CA ILE A 362 -18.99 21.75 15.90
C ILE A 362 -19.98 20.83 15.17
N PHE A 363 -21.27 21.01 15.45
CA PHE A 363 -22.35 20.31 14.75
C PHE A 363 -23.38 21.31 14.28
N GLY A 364 -23.69 21.29 12.98
CA GLY A 364 -24.80 22.03 12.39
C GLY A 364 -25.89 21.04 12.00
N PHE A 365 -27.13 21.29 12.41
CA PHE A 365 -28.27 20.41 12.18
C PHE A 365 -29.56 21.22 12.02
N THR A 366 -30.67 20.54 11.77
CA THR A 366 -31.98 21.18 11.62
C THR A 366 -33.02 20.55 12.52
N THR A 367 -34.18 21.17 12.59
CA THR A 367 -35.40 20.57 13.10
C THR A 367 -36.44 20.57 11.98
N PRO A 368 -37.28 19.53 11.87
CA PRO A 368 -38.31 19.45 10.85
C PRO A 368 -39.40 20.52 11.06
N PRO A 369 -40.13 20.90 9.99
CA PRO A 369 -41.17 21.93 10.06
C PRO A 369 -42.38 21.52 10.89
N TYR A 370 -43.28 20.71 10.35
CA TYR A 370 -44.44 20.16 11.03
C TYR A 370 -44.86 18.90 10.29
N SER A 371 -45.43 17.93 11.00
CA SER A 371 -45.94 16.70 10.44
C SER A 371 -47.34 16.43 10.99
N GLY A 372 -48.37 16.74 10.18
CA GLY A 372 -49.75 16.50 10.57
C GLY A 372 -50.51 17.73 11.10
N GLN A 373 -51.11 17.62 12.29
CA GLN A 373 -52.21 18.50 12.73
C GLN A 373 -51.78 19.75 13.48
N ASP A 374 -50.53 19.85 13.96
CA ASP A 374 -50.05 21.00 14.70
C ASP A 374 -49.38 22.01 13.75
N SER A 375 -50.10 23.09 13.44
CA SER A 375 -49.57 24.16 12.57
C SER A 375 -48.34 24.88 13.12
N GLU A 376 -47.98 24.69 14.40
CA GLU A 376 -46.76 25.24 15.00
C GLU A 376 -45.55 24.28 14.90
N GLY A 377 -45.78 23.00 14.56
CA GLY A 377 -44.74 22.00 14.29
C GLY A 377 -44.18 21.21 15.48
N PHE A 378 -43.06 20.53 15.25
CA PHE A 378 -42.45 19.63 16.24
C PHE A 378 -41.96 20.36 17.49
N PHE A 379 -42.14 19.74 18.65
CA PHE A 379 -41.36 20.06 19.85
C PHE A 379 -39.96 19.47 19.71
N ASN A 380 -38.95 20.33 19.70
CA ASN A 380 -37.59 19.96 19.38
C ASN A 380 -36.68 20.00 20.61
N PHE A 381 -35.83 18.99 20.74
CA PHE A 381 -34.88 18.84 21.82
C PHE A 381 -33.51 18.45 21.28
N ILE A 382 -32.47 18.87 21.99
CA ILE A 382 -31.12 18.34 21.81
C ILE A 382 -30.56 17.87 23.14
N SER A 383 -29.86 16.74 23.10
CA SER A 383 -28.98 16.29 24.19
C SER A 383 -27.53 16.57 23.81
N ILE A 384 -26.87 17.45 24.56
CA ILE A 384 -25.45 17.75 24.38
C ILE A 384 -24.65 17.04 25.48
N ILE A 385 -23.78 16.12 25.10
CA ILE A 385 -22.90 15.39 26.03
C ILE A 385 -21.53 16.04 26.00
N VAL A 386 -21.03 16.53 27.14
CA VAL A 386 -19.75 17.25 27.25
C VAL A 386 -19.12 16.98 28.62
N ARG A 387 -17.80 17.16 28.79
CA ARG A 387 -17.18 17.09 30.12
C ARG A 387 -17.67 18.23 31.02
N LYS A 388 -17.82 17.94 32.32
CA LYS A 388 -18.33 18.87 33.34
C LYS A 388 -17.54 20.19 33.41
N ASN A 389 -16.22 20.12 33.28
CA ASN A 389 -15.34 21.29 33.29
C ASN A 389 -15.42 22.13 32.00
N SER A 390 -15.93 21.57 30.92
CA SER A 390 -16.07 22.18 29.60
C SER A 390 -17.48 22.70 29.29
N ARG A 391 -18.39 22.66 30.28
CA ARG A 391 -19.77 23.12 30.16
C ARG A 391 -19.90 24.59 29.75
N GLN A 392 -19.02 25.45 30.28
CA GLN A 392 -19.12 26.91 30.10
C GLN A 392 -18.71 27.38 28.71
N THR A 393 -18.07 26.51 27.92
CA THR A 393 -17.50 26.82 26.61
C THR A 393 -18.35 26.27 25.45
N VAL A 394 -19.51 25.69 25.76
CA VAL A 394 -20.51 25.22 24.79
C VAL A 394 -21.47 26.35 24.41
N PHE A 395 -21.57 26.60 23.11
CA PHE A 395 -22.38 27.66 22.50
C PHE A 395 -23.42 27.06 21.57
N LEU A 396 -24.60 27.70 21.51
CA LEU A 396 -25.67 27.42 20.56
C LEU A 396 -25.89 28.68 19.71
N ASN A 397 -25.75 28.56 18.39
CA ASN A 397 -25.84 29.67 17.43
C ASN A 397 -24.95 30.86 17.81
N GLY A 398 -23.71 30.59 18.20
CA GLY A 398 -22.73 31.60 18.60
C GLY A 398 -23.03 32.31 19.94
N SER A 399 -24.01 31.83 20.72
CA SER A 399 -24.34 32.36 22.05
C SER A 399 -24.19 31.31 23.16
N PRO A 400 -23.75 31.64 24.38
CA PRO A 400 -23.73 30.71 25.50
C PRO A 400 -25.14 30.17 25.80
N ILE A 401 -25.25 28.90 26.16
CA ILE A 401 -26.54 28.26 26.46
C ILE A 401 -27.07 28.75 27.82
N ASN A 402 -27.86 29.84 27.78
CA ASN A 402 -28.51 30.50 28.91
C ASN A 402 -30.04 30.44 28.75
N GLY A 403 -30.67 29.32 29.13
CA GLY A 403 -32.12 29.08 28.98
C GLY A 403 -32.62 27.94 29.88
N THR A 404 -33.83 27.43 29.60
CA THR A 404 -34.39 26.24 30.28
C THR A 404 -33.60 25.00 29.85
N VAL A 405 -32.54 24.69 30.59
CA VAL A 405 -31.67 23.53 30.37
C VAL A 405 -31.83 22.57 31.53
N VAL A 406 -32.02 21.29 31.23
CA VAL A 406 -31.91 20.23 32.23
C VAL A 406 -30.50 19.68 32.15
N GLU A 407 -29.70 19.93 33.18
CA GLU A 407 -28.33 19.42 33.28
C GLU A 407 -28.29 18.19 34.17
N THR A 408 -27.79 17.08 33.64
CA THR A 408 -27.75 15.79 34.32
C THR A 408 -26.35 15.18 34.26
N ASP A 409 -25.73 15.01 35.42
CA ASP A 409 -24.45 14.31 35.55
C ASP A 409 -24.56 12.86 35.09
N VAL A 410 -23.59 12.40 34.27
CA VAL A 410 -23.50 11.00 33.86
C VAL A 410 -22.77 10.21 34.97
N PRO A 411 -23.41 9.26 35.66
CA PRO A 411 -22.83 8.57 36.81
C PRO A 411 -21.50 7.89 36.50
N ASN A 412 -20.54 7.97 37.42
CA ASN A 412 -19.19 7.39 37.31
C ASN A 412 -18.35 7.88 36.12
N THR A 413 -18.64 9.06 35.57
CA THR A 413 -17.85 9.68 34.51
C THR A 413 -17.64 11.18 34.76
N ASP A 414 -16.73 11.78 34.01
CA ASP A 414 -16.51 13.24 34.00
C ASP A 414 -17.44 13.99 33.04
N TYR A 415 -18.46 13.31 32.48
CA TYR A 415 -19.41 13.88 31.53
C TYR A 415 -20.70 14.35 32.20
N THR A 416 -21.32 15.35 31.58
CA THR A 416 -22.67 15.84 31.86
C THR A 416 -23.47 15.92 30.56
N SER A 417 -24.77 15.71 30.66
CA SER A 417 -25.72 15.87 29.55
C SER A 417 -26.52 17.16 29.75
N LEU A 418 -26.63 17.96 28.69
CA LEU A 418 -27.45 19.16 28.63
C LEU A 418 -28.62 18.91 27.70
N THR A 419 -29.82 18.81 28.26
CA THR A 419 -31.04 18.75 27.48
C THR A 419 -31.56 20.17 27.27
N VAL A 420 -31.55 20.61 26.02
CA VAL A 420 -32.01 21.95 25.61
C VAL A 420 -33.25 21.81 24.75
N GLN A 421 -34.34 22.50 25.13
CA GLN A 421 -35.51 22.62 24.28
C GLN A 421 -35.29 23.76 23.26
N LEU A 422 -35.40 23.42 21.98
CA LEU A 422 -35.30 24.37 20.87
C LEU A 422 -36.69 24.98 20.57
N PRO A 423 -36.75 26.10 19.82
CA PRO A 423 -38.00 26.60 19.26
C PRO A 423 -38.81 25.51 18.56
N LYS A 424 -40.13 25.60 18.69
CA LYS A 424 -41.08 24.70 18.03
C LYS A 424 -41.06 24.92 16.52
N GLY A 425 -41.11 23.83 15.75
CA GLY A 425 -41.08 23.82 14.30
C GLY A 425 -39.68 23.91 13.67
N GLU A 426 -39.61 24.34 12.41
CA GLU A 426 -38.37 24.33 11.63
C GLU A 426 -37.34 25.33 12.15
N GLY A 427 -36.08 24.89 12.18
CA GLY A 427 -34.95 25.75 12.50
C GLY A 427 -33.63 25.12 12.09
N VAL A 428 -32.58 25.95 12.05
CA VAL A 428 -31.20 25.51 11.85
C VAL A 428 -30.37 26.00 13.01
N TYR A 429 -29.57 25.08 13.54
CA TYR A 429 -28.86 25.27 14.79
C TYR A 429 -27.43 24.77 14.67
N TYR A 430 -26.52 25.48 15.32
CA TYR A 430 -25.12 25.14 15.44
C TYR A 430 -24.78 25.02 16.92
N VAL A 431 -24.24 23.86 17.30
CA VAL A 431 -23.65 23.64 18.62
C VAL A 431 -22.14 23.63 18.46
N GLU A 432 -21.46 24.49 19.21
CA GLU A 432 -20.04 24.74 19.11
C GLU A 432 -19.37 24.63 20.47
N GLN A 433 -18.21 23.98 20.49
CA GLN A 433 -17.28 24.01 21.61
C GLN A 433 -16.21 25.07 21.29
N THR A 434 -16.23 26.18 22.01
CA THR A 434 -15.45 27.39 21.65
C THR A 434 -14.05 27.44 22.25
N ASP A 435 -13.77 26.60 23.25
CA ASP A 435 -12.48 26.55 23.94
C ASP A 435 -11.60 25.39 23.41
N PRO A 436 -10.41 25.70 22.86
CA PRO A 436 -9.44 24.70 22.41
C PRO A 436 -9.03 23.65 23.44
N GLU A 437 -8.99 24.00 24.72
CA GLU A 437 -8.58 23.08 25.80
C GLU A 437 -9.75 22.28 26.39
N SER A 438 -10.96 22.55 25.91
CA SER A 438 -12.18 21.93 26.40
C SER A 438 -12.49 20.61 25.67
N SER A 439 -13.33 19.77 26.27
CA SER A 439 -13.61 18.44 25.71
C SER A 439 -14.52 18.50 24.49
N PRO A 440 -14.32 17.60 23.51
CA PRO A 440 -15.29 17.37 22.44
C PRO A 440 -16.65 16.96 23.00
N LEU A 441 -17.69 17.22 22.24
CA LEU A 441 -19.07 16.99 22.63
C LEU A 441 -19.81 16.08 21.64
N SER A 442 -20.94 15.50 22.05
CA SER A 442 -21.88 14.83 21.15
C SER A 442 -23.21 15.56 21.20
N VAL A 443 -23.93 15.60 20.08
CA VAL A 443 -25.26 16.21 19.98
C VAL A 443 -26.22 15.22 19.34
N ILE A 444 -27.25 14.84 20.09
CA ILE A 444 -28.37 14.03 19.60
C ILE A 444 -29.56 14.97 19.43
N VAL A 445 -30.19 14.94 18.26
CA VAL A 445 -31.36 15.75 17.90
C VAL A 445 -32.58 14.83 17.90
N TYR A 446 -33.66 15.27 18.52
CA TYR A 446 -34.90 14.50 18.54
C TYR A 446 -36.09 15.39 18.89
N GLY A 447 -37.29 14.96 18.53
CA GLY A 447 -38.50 15.70 18.81
C GLY A 447 -39.75 14.90 18.53
N TYR A 448 -40.89 15.51 18.83
CA TYR A 448 -42.20 14.90 18.64
C TYR A 448 -43.29 15.93 18.32
N GLU A 449 -44.34 15.46 17.65
CA GLU A 449 -45.63 16.13 17.46
C GLU A 449 -46.75 15.19 17.97
N ASN A 450 -48.02 15.54 17.81
CA ASN A 450 -49.12 14.60 18.05
C ASN A 450 -49.00 13.40 17.11
N ASP A 451 -48.83 12.21 17.68
CA ASP A 451 -48.74 10.94 16.95
C ASP A 451 -47.62 10.88 15.90
N GLU A 452 -46.48 11.57 16.12
CA GLU A 452 -45.27 11.46 15.29
C GLU A 452 -43.98 11.80 16.09
N SER A 453 -42.85 11.20 15.69
CA SER A 453 -41.53 11.44 16.28
C SER A 453 -40.42 11.55 15.23
N TYR A 454 -39.24 12.05 15.63
CA TYR A 454 -38.02 11.93 14.83
C TYR A 454 -36.78 11.99 15.72
N GLY A 455 -35.65 11.51 15.22
CA GLY A 455 -34.36 11.69 15.85
C GLY A 455 -33.20 11.21 15.01
N TYR A 456 -32.03 11.78 15.25
CA TYR A 456 -30.76 11.39 14.62
C TYR A 456 -29.58 12.03 15.35
N ALA A 457 -28.37 11.52 15.12
CA ALA A 457 -27.16 12.21 15.55
C ALA A 457 -26.95 13.49 14.73
N ALA A 458 -26.71 14.64 15.37
CA ALA A 458 -26.43 15.89 14.66
C ALA A 458 -25.18 15.79 13.77
N GLY A 459 -24.26 14.92 14.14
CA GLY A 459 -23.13 14.50 13.34
C GLY A 459 -22.29 13.50 14.11
N LEU A 460 -21.40 12.84 13.40
CA LEU A 460 -20.48 11.86 13.99
C LEU A 460 -19.07 12.21 13.59
N SER A 461 -18.15 12.19 14.53
CA SER A 461 -16.78 11.96 14.16
C SER A 461 -16.57 10.48 13.84
N LEU A 462 -16.11 10.16 12.64
CA LEU A 462 -15.80 8.81 12.22
C LEU A 462 -14.29 8.70 12.14
N PRO A 463 -13.61 8.37 13.26
CA PRO A 463 -12.18 8.15 13.26
C PRO A 463 -11.89 6.95 12.36
N SER A 464 -11.15 7.17 11.28
CA SER A 464 -10.40 6.09 10.65
C SER A 464 -9.01 6.10 11.28
N ASN A 465 -8.93 5.58 12.51
CA ASN A 465 -7.72 5.39 13.33
C ASN A 465 -6.94 6.68 13.70
N GLU A 466 -6.94 7.06 15.00
CA GLU A 466 -6.50 8.35 15.59
C GLU A 466 -5.00 8.73 15.46
N GLN A 467 -4.19 7.94 14.76
CA GLN A 467 -2.81 8.31 14.46
C GLN A 467 -2.52 8.36 12.97
N PHE A 468 -3.53 8.22 12.10
CA PHE A 468 -3.35 8.14 10.65
C PHE A 468 -3.87 9.40 9.98
N LEU A 469 -2.94 10.12 9.37
CA LEU A 469 -3.20 11.21 8.45
C LEU A 469 -3.96 10.67 7.23
N SER A 470 -4.88 11.46 6.69
CA SER A 470 -5.34 11.23 5.32
C SER A 470 -4.31 11.85 4.38
N LEU A 471 -3.68 11.00 3.56
CA LEU A 471 -2.48 11.32 2.78
C LEU A 471 -2.78 11.19 1.30
N THR A 472 -2.42 12.21 0.52
CA THR A 472 -2.59 12.17 -0.93
C THR A 472 -1.39 12.84 -1.62
N PRO A 473 -0.68 12.15 -2.53
CA PRO A 473 -0.83 10.73 -2.88
C PRO A 473 -0.37 9.77 -1.75
N TYR A 474 -0.82 8.52 -1.80
CA TYR A 474 -0.41 7.47 -0.83
C TYR A 474 1.00 6.89 -1.12
N TYR A 475 1.52 7.12 -2.32
CA TYR A 475 2.90 6.82 -2.69
C TYR A 475 3.67 8.10 -3.00
N LEU A 476 4.99 8.08 -2.79
CA LEU A 476 5.91 9.19 -3.02
C LEU A 476 7.09 8.75 -3.89
N ARG A 477 7.62 9.65 -4.70
CA ARG A 477 8.89 9.44 -5.43
C ARG A 477 10.08 9.56 -4.50
N GLU A 478 11.06 8.67 -4.65
CA GLU A 478 12.32 8.74 -3.88
C GLU A 478 13.08 10.07 -4.06
N LEU A 479 12.94 10.75 -5.21
CA LEU A 479 13.56 12.06 -5.43
C LEU A 479 12.91 13.19 -4.62
N GLY A 480 11.70 12.97 -4.12
CA GLY A 480 10.92 13.94 -3.36
C GLY A 480 10.28 15.02 -4.23
N GLY A 481 10.00 16.16 -3.63
CA GLY A 481 9.54 17.38 -4.26
C GLY A 481 8.17 17.30 -4.90
N GLU A 482 7.30 16.38 -4.49
CA GLU A 482 5.91 16.34 -4.90
C GLU A 482 5.04 17.08 -3.88
N VAL A 483 3.88 17.59 -4.31
CA VAL A 483 2.87 18.12 -3.39
C VAL A 483 2.23 16.97 -2.65
N PHE A 484 2.55 16.88 -1.36
CA PHE A 484 1.97 15.92 -0.44
C PHE A 484 0.90 16.61 0.38
N THR A 485 -0.34 16.26 0.06
CA THR A 485 -1.51 16.75 0.74
C THR A 485 -1.73 15.91 1.99
N VAL A 486 -1.69 16.58 3.12
CA VAL A 486 -1.89 16.01 4.44
C VAL A 486 -3.17 16.61 4.97
N THR A 487 -4.24 15.81 4.99
CA THR A 487 -5.43 16.17 5.74
C THR A 487 -5.23 15.72 7.18
N VAL A 488 -5.06 16.70 8.05
CA VAL A 488 -4.86 16.49 9.48
C VAL A 488 -6.23 16.49 10.13
N PRO A 489 -6.60 15.44 10.87
CA PRO A 489 -7.83 15.44 11.66
C PRO A 489 -7.87 16.69 12.54
N CYS A 490 -8.96 17.45 12.45
CA CYS A 490 -9.18 18.82 12.96
C CYS A 490 -8.04 19.84 13.18
N VAL A 491 -8.05 20.87 12.34
CA VAL A 491 -7.27 22.11 12.49
C VAL A 491 -8.09 23.24 13.15
N GLN A 492 -9.33 22.99 13.57
CA GLN A 492 -10.11 23.99 14.34
C GLN A 492 -10.22 23.61 15.82
N THR A 493 -9.12 23.80 16.54
CA THR A 493 -9.22 24.43 17.85
C THR A 493 -8.55 25.80 17.72
N ASN A 494 -9.22 26.86 18.17
CA ASN A 494 -8.79 28.27 18.10
C ASN A 494 -7.43 28.61 18.79
N ALA A 495 -6.59 27.62 19.10
CA ALA A 495 -5.21 27.78 19.55
C ALA A 495 -4.16 27.46 18.46
N ILE A 496 -4.53 26.80 17.35
CA ILE A 496 -3.57 26.35 16.34
C ILE A 496 -4.03 26.71 14.93
N THR A 497 -4.28 28.00 14.68
CA THR A 497 -3.87 28.56 13.38
C THR A 497 -2.35 28.70 13.42
N SER A 498 -1.63 27.58 13.45
CA SER A 498 -0.18 27.64 13.28
C SER A 498 0.08 27.77 11.78
N PRO A 499 0.53 28.95 11.29
CA PRO A 499 1.06 29.05 9.93
C PRO A 499 2.33 28.20 9.74
N ASN A 500 2.77 27.46 10.77
CA ASN A 500 4.03 26.74 10.85
C ASN A 500 3.81 25.25 11.18
N ALA A 501 2.89 24.57 10.49
CA ALA A 501 2.86 23.10 10.54
C ALA A 501 4.20 22.55 10.00
N GLN A 502 4.64 21.41 10.52
CA GLN A 502 5.84 20.72 10.02
C GLN A 502 5.52 19.26 9.72
N CYS A 503 5.82 18.84 8.50
CA CYS A 503 5.82 17.42 8.15
C CYS A 503 7.22 16.85 8.39
N LYS A 504 7.29 15.77 9.16
CA LYS A 504 8.51 15.01 9.44
C LYS A 504 8.48 13.72 8.63
N PHE A 505 9.41 13.59 7.69
CA PHE A 505 9.57 12.41 6.86
C PHE A 505 10.77 11.59 7.33
N SER A 506 10.59 10.28 7.46
CA SER A 506 11.72 9.36 7.65
C SER A 506 12.36 9.07 6.29
N THR A 507 13.52 9.69 6.02
CA THR A 507 14.16 9.65 4.69
C THR A 507 15.17 8.51 4.53
N GLY A 508 15.41 7.71 5.57
CA GLY A 508 16.50 6.71 5.59
C GLY A 508 17.89 7.30 5.89
N PHE A 509 18.04 8.63 5.84
CA PHE A 509 19.24 9.36 6.29
C PHE A 509 18.95 10.19 7.56
N GLY A 510 17.91 9.80 8.31
CA GLY A 510 17.34 10.55 9.42
C GLY A 510 15.98 11.19 9.08
N ASN A 511 15.44 11.92 10.04
CA ASN A 511 14.16 12.61 9.91
C ASN A 511 14.38 14.00 9.31
N VAL A 512 13.67 14.32 8.22
CA VAL A 512 13.68 15.65 7.61
C VAL A 512 12.38 16.36 7.91
N LEU A 513 12.48 17.60 8.40
CA LEU A 513 11.35 18.48 8.67
C LEU A 513 11.14 19.41 7.47
N VAL A 514 9.94 19.41 6.92
CA VAL A 514 9.53 20.34 5.86
C VAL A 514 8.36 21.20 6.35
N PRO A 515 8.32 22.50 6.01
CA PRO A 515 7.19 23.35 6.34
C PRO A 515 5.91 22.88 5.65
N GLY A 516 4.80 22.86 6.38
CA GLY A 516 3.46 22.63 5.86
C GLY A 516 2.72 23.95 5.64
N GLU A 517 2.19 24.16 4.44
CA GLU A 517 1.35 25.30 4.09
C GLU A 517 -0.12 24.96 4.26
N LEU A 518 -0.87 25.76 5.02
CA LEU A 518 -2.31 25.56 5.18
C LEU A 518 -3.02 25.83 3.84
N LYS A 519 -3.68 24.82 3.28
CA LYS A 519 -4.48 24.91 2.05
C LYS A 519 -5.92 25.30 2.36
N ASP A 520 -6.51 24.69 3.37
CA ASP A 520 -7.86 24.92 3.86
C ASP A 520 -7.98 24.55 5.34
N SER A 521 -9.19 24.64 5.90
CA SER A 521 -9.46 24.43 7.33
C SER A 521 -9.08 23.07 7.90
N TYR A 522 -8.61 22.10 7.11
CA TYR A 522 -8.21 20.76 7.57
C TYR A 522 -6.99 20.18 6.84
N THR A 523 -6.46 20.89 5.84
CA THR A 523 -5.48 20.35 4.90
C THR A 523 -4.22 21.19 4.86
N TYR A 524 -3.08 20.53 5.04
CA TYR A 524 -1.76 21.09 4.81
C TYR A 524 -1.13 20.52 3.54
N ILE A 525 -0.35 21.34 2.86
CA ILE A 525 0.51 20.95 1.75
C ILE A 525 1.94 20.92 2.27
N CYS A 526 2.58 19.77 2.18
CA CYS A 526 4.00 19.60 2.41
C CYS A 526 4.68 19.25 1.10
N ILE A 527 5.86 19.81 0.86
CA ILE A 527 6.69 19.41 -0.28
C ILE A 527 7.61 18.30 0.21
N THR A 528 7.50 17.12 -0.40
CA THR A 528 8.27 15.95 0.06
C THR A 528 9.77 16.21 -0.07
N PRO A 529 10.60 15.73 0.88
CA PRO A 529 12.06 15.77 0.72
C PRO A 529 12.54 14.62 -0.15
N THR A 530 13.81 14.63 -0.55
CA THR A 530 14.46 13.45 -1.13
C THR A 530 14.57 12.33 -0.09
N PHE A 531 14.28 11.11 -0.50
CA PHE A 531 14.42 9.88 0.27
C PHE A 531 15.66 9.10 -0.20
N TYR A 532 16.32 8.43 0.75
CA TYR A 532 17.50 7.59 0.54
C TYR A 532 17.21 6.10 0.81
N LYS A 533 15.91 5.76 0.82
CA LYS A 533 15.34 4.41 0.95
C LYS A 533 14.02 4.35 0.19
N THR A 534 13.62 3.16 -0.24
CA THR A 534 12.32 2.83 -0.81
C THR A 534 11.49 2.02 0.20
N GLY A 535 10.22 1.72 -0.12
CA GLY A 535 9.32 0.96 0.74
C GLY A 535 8.44 1.83 1.64
N LEU A 536 7.76 1.19 2.59
CA LEU A 536 6.89 1.88 3.54
C LEU A 536 7.71 2.81 4.45
N THR A 537 7.25 4.06 4.56
CA THR A 537 7.86 5.04 5.46
C THR A 537 6.80 5.77 6.27
N ALA A 538 7.14 6.05 7.52
CA ALA A 538 6.31 6.88 8.38
C ALA A 538 6.49 8.36 8.03
N VAL A 539 5.36 9.06 7.95
CA VAL A 539 5.26 10.51 7.94
C VAL A 539 4.61 10.91 9.24
N HIS A 540 5.12 11.96 9.87
CA HIS A 540 4.47 12.56 11.03
C HIS A 540 4.20 14.03 10.79
N VAL A 541 3.16 14.56 11.43
CA VAL A 541 2.82 15.98 11.31
C VAL A 541 2.79 16.61 12.68
N SER A 542 3.45 17.76 12.77
CA SER A 542 3.41 18.68 13.89
C SER A 542 2.56 19.87 13.49
N LEU A 543 1.69 20.30 14.40
CA LEU A 543 0.97 21.57 14.27
C LEU A 543 1.54 22.66 15.21
N ASP A 544 2.52 22.31 16.05
CA ASP A 544 3.14 23.16 17.07
C ASP A 544 4.59 23.55 16.72
N ASN A 545 4.86 23.79 15.43
CA ASN A 545 6.18 24.24 14.93
C ASN A 545 7.34 23.25 15.23
N GLY A 546 7.03 21.96 15.26
CA GLY A 546 7.98 20.86 15.43
C GLY A 546 8.24 20.46 16.88
N GLU A 547 7.50 20.99 17.86
CA GLU A 547 7.65 20.62 19.28
C GLU A 547 7.12 19.21 19.57
N SER A 548 5.99 18.81 18.97
CA SER A 548 5.42 17.47 19.06
C SER A 548 4.89 16.95 17.71
N PHE A 549 4.85 15.62 17.55
CA PHE A 549 4.41 14.96 16.31
C PHE A 549 3.30 13.93 16.59
N PRO A 550 2.12 14.38 17.03
CA PRO A 550 1.05 13.50 17.47
C PRO A 550 0.36 12.76 16.32
N PHE A 551 0.43 13.29 15.09
CA PHE A 551 -0.16 12.65 13.91
C PHE A 551 0.90 11.86 13.14
N SER A 552 0.54 10.69 12.64
CA SER A 552 1.43 9.85 11.85
C SER A 552 0.71 9.28 10.62
N GLY A 553 1.41 8.56 9.78
CA GLY A 553 0.79 7.86 8.67
C GLY A 553 1.86 7.18 7.86
N ILE A 554 1.48 6.17 7.10
CA ILE A 554 2.42 5.38 6.33
C ILE A 554 2.18 5.69 4.86
N VAL A 555 3.26 5.99 4.15
CA VAL A 555 3.27 6.16 2.70
C VAL A 555 4.30 5.24 2.10
N TYR A 556 4.09 4.83 0.86
CA TYR A 556 5.05 4.01 0.14
C TYR A 556 6.00 4.91 -0.67
N VAL A 557 7.31 4.85 -0.40
CA VAL A 557 8.32 5.52 -1.22
C VAL A 557 8.72 4.56 -2.33
N ALA A 558 8.37 4.89 -3.57
CA ALA A 558 8.74 4.10 -4.73
C ALA A 558 10.10 4.53 -5.27
N SER A 559 10.87 3.56 -5.77
CA SER A 559 12.05 3.86 -6.57
C SER A 559 11.61 4.62 -7.81
N GLU A 560 12.42 5.58 -8.25
CA GLU A 560 12.17 6.30 -9.49
C GLU A 560 12.38 5.41 -10.71
N GLU A 561 13.02 4.24 -10.57
CA GLU A 561 13.12 3.21 -11.61
C GLU A 561 11.81 2.40 -11.77
N ASP A 562 10.98 2.33 -10.73
CA ASP A 562 9.73 1.56 -10.71
C ASP A 562 8.51 2.39 -11.15
N LEU A 563 8.71 3.66 -11.48
CA LEU A 563 7.66 4.62 -11.79
C LEU A 563 7.76 5.14 -13.24
N PRO A 564 6.62 5.43 -13.90
CA PRO A 564 6.63 6.14 -15.18
C PRO A 564 7.31 7.51 -15.06
N PRO A 565 8.13 7.92 -16.06
CA PRO A 565 8.76 9.23 -16.08
C PRO A 565 7.69 10.31 -16.30
N LEU A 566 7.70 11.35 -15.46
CA LEU A 566 6.77 12.48 -15.57
C LEU A 566 7.30 13.59 -16.51
N LEU A 567 8.60 13.60 -16.78
CA LEU A 567 9.27 14.51 -17.71
C LEU A 567 10.09 13.71 -18.71
N ASN A 568 9.61 13.63 -19.96
CA ASN A 568 10.34 12.96 -21.03
C ASN A 568 11.40 13.88 -21.62
N VAL A 569 12.62 13.38 -21.76
CA VAL A 569 13.75 14.18 -22.27
C VAL A 569 14.47 13.48 -23.39
N LYS A 570 14.58 14.19 -24.52
CA LYS A 570 15.10 13.65 -25.76
C LYS A 570 16.03 14.64 -26.42
N GLN A 571 17.23 14.19 -26.81
CA GLN A 571 18.12 14.97 -27.66
C GLN A 571 17.91 14.62 -29.13
N LEU A 572 17.65 15.63 -29.97
CA LEU A 572 17.40 15.42 -31.41
C LEU A 572 18.61 14.80 -32.11
N ASN A 573 18.36 13.94 -33.10
CA ASN A 573 19.38 13.26 -33.91
C ASN A 573 20.43 12.48 -33.11
N SER A 574 20.14 12.14 -31.85
CA SER A 574 20.90 11.15 -31.10
C SER A 574 20.51 9.75 -31.58
N THR A 575 21.51 8.90 -31.82
CA THR A 575 21.32 7.46 -32.07
C THR A 575 21.14 6.67 -30.76
N ASP A 576 21.38 7.32 -29.62
CA ASP A 576 21.22 6.74 -28.29
C ASP A 576 19.76 6.87 -27.88
N VAL A 577 19.08 5.74 -27.68
CA VAL A 577 17.62 5.67 -27.49
C VAL A 577 17.18 6.08 -26.08
N ASN A 578 18.09 6.19 -25.09
CA ASN A 578 17.72 6.40 -23.68
C ASN A 578 18.54 7.50 -22.96
N ASP A 579 17.84 8.39 -22.25
CA ASP A 579 18.16 9.20 -21.05
C ASP A 579 19.52 9.91 -20.89
N ILE A 580 20.37 9.99 -21.91
CA ILE A 580 21.67 10.69 -21.81
C ILE A 580 21.72 11.87 -22.78
N ILE A 581 21.90 13.08 -22.23
CA ILE A 581 22.09 14.32 -23.01
C ILE A 581 23.60 14.61 -23.16
N ASP A 582 24.05 14.67 -24.41
CA ASP A 582 25.40 15.11 -24.77
C ASP A 582 25.42 16.65 -24.91
N LEU A 583 25.93 17.35 -23.89
CA LEU A 583 26.08 18.81 -23.91
C LEU A 583 27.14 19.32 -24.91
N THR A 584 27.88 18.41 -25.55
CA THR A 584 28.98 18.75 -26.48
C THR A 584 28.59 18.60 -27.93
N SER A 585 27.44 17.98 -28.15
CA SER A 585 26.65 18.17 -29.35
C SER A 585 25.91 19.52 -29.26
N ASP A 586 25.69 20.16 -30.41
CA ASP A 586 24.81 21.32 -30.52
C ASP A 586 23.34 20.90 -30.81
N ASN A 587 23.05 19.60 -30.80
CA ASN A 587 21.70 19.08 -31.03
C ASN A 587 20.74 19.54 -29.92
N PRO A 588 19.56 20.10 -30.27
CA PRO A 588 18.60 20.58 -29.28
C PRO A 588 18.06 19.47 -28.37
N ILE A 589 17.82 19.84 -27.11
CA ILE A 589 17.20 19.02 -26.08
C ILE A 589 15.72 19.36 -26.03
N ILE A 590 14.86 18.36 -26.17
CA ILE A 590 13.41 18.48 -26.06
C ILE A 590 12.98 17.87 -24.73
N LEU A 591 12.37 18.68 -23.89
CA LEU A 591 11.67 18.29 -22.68
C LEU A 591 10.16 18.25 -23.02
N SER A 592 9.45 17.22 -22.60
CA SER A 592 8.00 17.09 -22.79
C SER A 592 7.32 16.49 -21.57
N TRP A 593 6.15 17.00 -21.20
CA TRP A 593 5.39 16.59 -20.01
C TRP A 593 3.89 16.75 -20.26
N ASP A 594 3.07 16.17 -19.38
CA ASP A 594 1.63 16.41 -19.37
C ASP A 594 1.30 17.71 -18.60
N PRO A 595 0.72 18.75 -19.22
CA PRO A 595 0.39 19.99 -18.51
C PRO A 595 -0.56 19.78 -17.33
N SER A 596 -1.49 18.81 -17.39
CA SER A 596 -2.44 18.56 -16.31
C SER A 596 -1.79 17.99 -15.05
N SER A 597 -0.62 17.34 -15.15
CA SER A 597 0.07 16.76 -14.00
C SER A 597 0.63 17.80 -13.03
N LEU A 598 0.60 19.08 -13.38
CA LEU A 598 1.08 20.22 -12.59
C LEU A 598 -0.04 20.94 -11.81
N GLY A 599 -1.30 20.58 -12.06
CA GLY A 599 -2.49 21.25 -11.52
C GLY A 599 -3.16 22.18 -12.55
N GLU A 600 -4.50 22.24 -12.52
CA GLU A 600 -5.33 22.94 -13.51
C GLU A 600 -5.06 24.46 -13.58
N ASP A 601 -4.56 25.06 -12.49
CA ASP A 601 -4.30 26.50 -12.38
C ASP A 601 -2.88 26.93 -12.80
N VAL A 602 -2.00 25.99 -13.18
CA VAL A 602 -0.59 26.30 -13.51
C VAL A 602 -0.44 26.71 -14.97
N SER A 603 -0.32 28.02 -15.20
CA SER A 603 -0.13 28.59 -16.56
C SER A 603 1.33 28.70 -17.01
N HIS A 604 2.26 28.82 -16.06
CA HIS A 604 3.71 28.98 -16.31
C HIS A 604 4.52 28.11 -15.35
N VAL A 605 5.66 27.61 -15.84
CA VAL A 605 6.62 26.77 -15.13
C VAL A 605 8.05 27.30 -15.27
N THR A 606 8.86 27.06 -14.25
CA THR A 606 10.31 27.24 -14.22
C THR A 606 10.96 25.87 -14.33
N LEU A 607 11.89 25.72 -15.26
CA LEU A 607 12.78 24.57 -15.33
C LEU A 607 13.94 24.73 -14.35
N MET A 608 14.14 23.70 -13.55
CA MET A 608 15.18 23.59 -12.54
C MET A 608 16.10 22.40 -12.84
N GLY A 609 17.31 22.43 -12.29
CA GLY A 609 18.22 21.29 -12.24
C GLY A 609 18.76 21.07 -10.83
N HIS A 610 18.93 19.82 -10.40
CA HIS A 610 19.49 19.51 -9.08
C HIS A 610 21.01 19.43 -9.07
N ASP A 611 21.64 20.02 -8.06
CA ASP A 611 23.05 19.84 -7.74
C ASP A 611 23.27 18.73 -6.70
N VAL A 612 24.48 18.17 -6.63
CA VAL A 612 24.84 17.10 -5.70
C VAL A 612 26.02 17.55 -4.83
N ASP A 613 25.80 17.62 -3.51
CA ASP A 613 26.84 17.85 -2.50
C ASP A 613 27.14 16.55 -1.71
N TYR A 614 28.10 16.58 -0.79
CA TYR A 614 28.56 15.43 -0.03
C TYR A 614 28.61 15.73 1.47
N ASN A 615 28.05 14.83 2.28
CA ASN A 615 28.13 14.96 3.73
C ASN A 615 29.47 14.43 4.29
N SER A 616 29.63 14.52 5.62
CA SER A 616 30.84 14.08 6.34
C SER A 616 31.18 12.59 6.20
N GLU A 617 30.21 11.76 5.81
CA GLU A 617 30.38 10.33 5.57
C GLU A 617 30.67 10.01 4.09
N GLY A 618 30.72 11.04 3.23
CA GLY A 618 30.97 10.91 1.79
C GLY A 618 29.76 10.42 0.99
N ASN A 619 28.55 10.49 1.54
CA ASN A 619 27.32 10.13 0.81
C ASN A 619 26.82 11.36 0.01
N PRO A 620 26.36 11.17 -1.25
CA PRO A 620 25.78 12.25 -2.04
C PRO A 620 24.45 12.71 -1.44
N VAL A 621 24.26 14.03 -1.39
CA VAL A 621 23.06 14.72 -0.93
C VAL A 621 22.61 15.66 -2.04
N LEU A 622 21.35 15.54 -2.49
CA LEU A 622 20.79 16.50 -3.44
C LEU A 622 20.66 17.87 -2.77
N MET A 623 21.26 18.89 -3.37
CA MET A 623 21.16 20.28 -2.95
C MET A 623 20.02 21.03 -3.65
N GLU A 624 19.79 22.26 -3.18
CA GLU A 624 18.77 23.17 -3.69
C GLU A 624 18.88 23.36 -5.21
N GLY A 625 17.75 23.27 -5.93
CA GLY A 625 17.74 23.30 -7.39
C GLY A 625 18.16 24.65 -7.97
N VAL A 626 18.91 24.58 -9.07
CA VAL A 626 19.35 25.73 -9.86
C VAL A 626 18.32 26.04 -10.93
N VAL A 627 17.88 27.29 -11.01
CA VAL A 627 16.98 27.75 -12.08
C VAL A 627 17.74 27.72 -13.40
N LEU A 628 17.30 26.86 -14.32
CA LEU A 628 17.86 26.75 -15.67
C LEU A 628 17.10 27.62 -16.66
N LYS A 629 15.77 27.70 -16.53
CA LYS A 629 14.90 28.53 -17.37
C LYS A 629 13.66 28.93 -16.60
N ASP A 630 13.34 30.22 -16.56
CA ASP A 630 12.20 30.74 -15.79
C ASP A 630 11.05 31.18 -16.71
N ASP A 631 9.83 31.23 -16.16
CA ASP A 631 8.63 31.76 -16.81
C ASP A 631 8.28 31.11 -18.17
N VAL A 632 8.40 29.79 -18.26
CA VAL A 632 8.06 28.99 -19.45
C VAL A 632 6.56 28.69 -19.47
N LEU A 633 5.89 28.87 -20.61
CA LEU A 633 4.46 28.53 -20.73
C LEU A 633 4.22 27.04 -20.45
N ASN A 634 3.21 26.70 -19.64
CA ASN A 634 2.83 25.31 -19.37
C ASN A 634 2.05 24.71 -20.56
N ASN A 635 2.73 24.45 -21.68
CA ASN A 635 2.13 23.90 -22.90
C ASN A 635 2.56 22.44 -23.19
N GLY A 636 3.29 21.82 -22.25
CA GLY A 636 3.71 20.42 -22.31
C GLY A 636 5.02 20.18 -23.05
N SER A 637 5.73 21.21 -23.51
CA SER A 637 7.04 21.02 -24.14
C SER A 637 7.98 22.23 -24.02
N LEU A 638 9.28 21.96 -23.93
CA LEU A 638 10.33 22.97 -23.92
C LEU A 638 11.55 22.49 -24.70
N THR A 639 12.07 23.34 -25.58
CA THR A 639 13.34 23.08 -26.29
C THR A 639 14.47 23.93 -25.71
N ILE A 640 15.62 23.31 -25.49
CA ILE A 640 16.82 23.94 -24.91
C ILE A 640 18.01 23.65 -25.79
N ASN A 641 18.80 24.68 -26.09
CA ASN A 641 20.09 24.48 -26.74
C ASN A 641 21.13 24.04 -25.71
N PRO A 642 21.96 23.04 -25.98
CA PRO A 642 23.02 22.61 -25.07
C PRO A 642 23.97 23.73 -24.61
N SER A 643 24.15 24.79 -25.39
CA SER A 643 24.91 25.99 -25.00
C SER A 643 24.32 26.77 -23.82
N GLU A 644 22.99 26.76 -23.65
CA GLU A 644 22.31 27.44 -22.52
C GLU A 644 22.62 26.76 -21.18
N LEU A 645 22.95 25.47 -21.18
CA LEU A 645 23.29 24.72 -19.98
C LEU A 645 24.80 24.78 -19.64
N ARG A 646 25.66 25.17 -20.61
CA ARG A 646 27.12 25.23 -20.42
C ARG A 646 27.52 26.27 -19.37
N SER A 647 26.82 27.41 -19.29
CA SER A 647 27.11 28.50 -18.33
C SER A 647 26.88 28.13 -16.87
N PHE A 648 26.09 27.09 -16.60
CA PHE A 648 25.84 26.59 -15.25
C PHE A 648 26.88 25.55 -14.80
N SER A 649 27.83 25.19 -15.68
CA SER A 649 28.78 24.08 -15.47
C SER A 649 30.25 24.50 -15.33
N ASP A 650 30.56 25.80 -15.34
CA ASP A 650 31.94 26.30 -15.36
C ASP A 650 32.65 26.26 -13.98
N ASP A 651 31.90 26.20 -12.86
CA ASP A 651 32.42 26.19 -11.49
C ASP A 651 32.28 24.83 -10.76
N GLY A 652 31.91 23.75 -11.46
CA GLY A 652 31.91 22.39 -10.89
C GLY A 652 30.57 21.87 -10.36
N LEU A 653 29.43 22.48 -10.71
CA LEU A 653 28.11 21.90 -10.45
C LEU A 653 27.86 20.67 -11.32
N SER A 654 27.59 19.52 -10.69
CA SER A 654 27.26 18.26 -11.36
C SER A 654 25.74 18.08 -11.36
N LEU A 655 25.06 18.75 -12.29
CA LEU A 655 23.61 18.62 -12.45
C LEU A 655 23.22 17.16 -12.71
N SER A 656 22.36 16.58 -11.87
CA SER A 656 22.00 15.15 -11.92
C SER A 656 20.60 14.86 -12.47
N ALA A 657 19.68 15.83 -12.40
CA ALA A 657 18.30 15.71 -12.88
C ALA A 657 17.67 17.07 -13.23
N PHE A 658 16.74 17.11 -14.20
CA PHE A 658 15.88 18.27 -14.50
C PHE A 658 14.48 18.11 -13.90
N TYR A 659 13.88 19.18 -13.39
CA TYR A 659 12.47 19.19 -12.98
C TYR A 659 11.77 20.52 -13.27
N LEU A 660 10.44 20.56 -13.16
CA LEU A 660 9.61 21.74 -13.44
C LEU A 660 8.90 22.20 -12.17
N THR A 661 8.85 23.50 -11.92
CA THR A 661 8.12 24.08 -10.79
C THR A 661 7.19 25.20 -11.28
N PRO A 662 6.01 25.45 -10.71
CA PRO A 662 5.18 26.60 -11.10
C PRO A 662 5.90 27.95 -10.90
N SER A 663 5.83 28.85 -11.88
CA SER A 663 6.58 30.12 -11.87
C SER A 663 6.08 31.14 -10.83
N SER A 664 4.79 31.10 -10.48
CA SER A 664 4.14 32.09 -9.59
C SER A 664 4.34 31.82 -8.09
N GLU A 665 4.84 30.65 -7.71
CA GLU A 665 5.04 30.26 -6.32
C GLU A 665 6.42 29.62 -6.11
N ARG A 666 7.43 30.42 -5.75
CA ARG A 666 8.79 29.91 -5.43
C ARG A 666 8.85 28.91 -4.26
N LYS A 667 7.72 28.53 -3.67
CA LYS A 667 7.60 27.65 -2.50
C LYS A 667 7.12 26.23 -2.82
N ARG A 668 6.49 25.97 -3.97
CA ARG A 668 5.96 24.64 -4.34
C ARG A 668 6.84 23.97 -5.39
N ARG A 669 7.70 23.04 -4.98
CA ARG A 669 8.53 22.24 -5.90
C ARG A 669 7.69 21.08 -6.44
N PHE A 670 7.89 20.71 -7.70
CA PHE A 670 7.41 19.48 -8.34
C PHE A 670 8.61 18.79 -8.99
N ILE A 671 9.15 17.71 -8.42
CA ILE A 671 10.33 17.05 -9.01
C ILE A 671 9.87 16.01 -10.03
N PHE A 672 10.43 16.08 -11.22
CA PHE A 672 10.25 15.11 -12.30
C PHE A 672 11.63 14.60 -12.69
N ARG A 673 11.78 13.35 -13.13
CA ARG A 673 13.11 12.85 -13.57
C ARG A 673 13.36 13.19 -15.04
N ALA A 674 14.56 13.66 -15.29
CA ALA A 674 15.28 13.42 -16.54
C ALA A 674 16.78 13.45 -16.27
N VAL A 675 17.51 12.41 -16.71
CA VAL A 675 18.93 12.25 -16.39
C VAL A 675 19.78 13.17 -17.25
N LEU A 676 20.65 13.94 -16.59
CA LEU A 676 21.88 14.44 -17.20
C LEU A 676 23.03 13.92 -16.36
N LYS A 677 23.88 13.08 -16.97
CA LYS A 677 25.24 12.86 -16.48
C LYS A 677 26.14 12.96 -17.68
N ARG A 678 26.70 14.15 -17.94
CA ARG A 678 28.04 14.33 -18.53
C ARG A 678 28.44 15.81 -18.69
N LEU A 679 29.14 16.31 -17.67
CA LEU A 679 30.20 17.35 -17.72
C LEU A 679 31.38 16.99 -18.66
N ILE A 680 31.18 16.13 -19.66
CA ILE A 680 32.27 15.37 -20.28
C ILE A 680 32.46 15.79 -21.73
N ARG A 681 32.98 17.00 -21.97
CA ARG A 681 33.94 17.29 -23.08
C ARG A 681 34.53 18.71 -23.14
N SER A 682 34.52 19.54 -22.09
CA SER A 682 35.30 20.79 -22.11
C SER A 682 36.63 20.65 -21.36
N GLY A 683 37.68 21.36 -21.81
CA GLY A 683 39.09 21.16 -21.42
C GLY A 683 39.42 21.29 -19.92
N ILE A 684 38.48 21.73 -19.08
CA ILE A 684 38.59 21.76 -17.61
C ILE A 684 38.56 20.33 -17.01
N MET A 685 37.98 19.37 -17.75
CA MET A 685 37.87 17.97 -17.39
C MET A 685 39.21 17.22 -17.27
N TYR A 686 40.34 17.79 -17.69
CA TYR A 686 41.65 17.15 -17.47
C TYR A 686 42.06 17.18 -15.99
N ILE A 687 41.69 18.24 -15.26
CA ILE A 687 42.07 18.44 -13.85
C ILE A 687 41.04 17.77 -12.93
N ILE A 688 39.74 17.92 -13.22
CA ILE A 688 38.65 17.29 -12.47
C ILE A 688 38.61 15.76 -12.72
N ARG A 689 39.00 15.26 -13.92
CA ARG A 689 39.19 13.82 -14.16
C ARG A 689 40.13 13.20 -13.14
N LYS A 690 41.25 13.84 -12.80
CA LYS A 690 42.19 13.26 -11.82
C LYS A 690 41.65 13.34 -10.40
N ILE A 691 41.08 14.48 -9.98
CA ILE A 691 40.66 14.64 -8.58
C ILE A 691 39.42 13.78 -8.27
N VAL A 692 38.38 13.81 -9.10
CA VAL A 692 37.16 13.01 -8.89
C VAL A 692 37.40 11.51 -9.14
N CYS A 693 38.23 11.13 -10.13
CA CYS A 693 38.60 9.72 -10.30
C CYS A 693 39.56 9.22 -9.20
N GLU A 694 40.35 10.08 -8.56
CA GLU A 694 41.15 9.67 -7.38
C GLU A 694 40.31 9.59 -6.11
N ILE A 695 39.32 10.48 -5.91
CA ILE A 695 38.40 10.42 -4.77
C ILE A 695 37.47 9.19 -4.89
N SER A 696 36.95 8.88 -6.08
CA SER A 696 36.07 7.72 -6.32
C SER A 696 36.78 6.36 -6.27
N LYS A 697 38.12 6.32 -6.16
CA LYS A 697 38.85 5.07 -5.82
C LYS A 697 38.77 4.71 -4.33
N TYR A 698 38.55 5.68 -3.43
CA TYR A 698 38.40 5.42 -2.00
C TYR A 698 37.20 4.52 -1.63
N PRO A 699 36.02 4.64 -2.26
CA PRO A 699 34.86 3.79 -1.95
C PRO A 699 34.93 2.34 -2.49
N LEU A 700 35.91 1.99 -3.33
CA LEU A 700 36.02 0.67 -3.97
C LEU A 700 36.45 -0.47 -3.03
N LYS A 701 36.95 -0.18 -1.83
CA LYS A 701 37.69 -1.14 -0.99
C LYS A 701 36.94 -2.39 -0.51
N ASN A 702 35.61 -2.47 -0.69
CA ASN A 702 34.80 -3.60 -0.26
C ASN A 702 34.21 -4.34 -1.46
N ILE A 703 34.49 -5.64 -1.53
CA ILE A 703 33.88 -6.58 -2.48
C ILE A 703 32.69 -7.23 -1.79
N PRO A 704 31.47 -7.11 -2.33
CA PRO A 704 30.32 -7.85 -1.81
C PRO A 704 30.55 -9.35 -1.85
N THR A 705 30.08 -10.07 -0.81
CA THR A 705 30.17 -11.53 -0.71
C THR A 705 28.81 -12.09 -0.32
N GLY A 706 28.52 -13.33 -0.74
CA GLY A 706 27.24 -14.00 -0.44
C GLY A 706 26.08 -13.54 -1.32
N LEU A 707 26.38 -12.92 -2.46
CA LEU A 707 25.38 -12.58 -3.48
C LEU A 707 24.87 -13.87 -4.17
N PRO A 708 23.61 -13.88 -4.65
CA PRO A 708 23.10 -15.00 -5.42
C PRO A 708 23.92 -15.14 -6.72
N PRO A 709 24.38 -16.35 -7.09
CA PRO A 709 25.12 -16.57 -8.33
C PRO A 709 24.28 -16.24 -9.57
N CYS A 710 24.92 -15.80 -10.65
CA CYS A 710 24.20 -15.44 -11.87
C CYS A 710 23.78 -16.68 -12.66
N PRO A 711 22.56 -16.70 -13.20
CA PRO A 711 22.15 -17.72 -14.16
C PRO A 711 23.09 -17.81 -15.37
N CYS A 712 23.26 -19.00 -15.95
CA CYS A 712 24.23 -19.21 -17.04
C CYS A 712 23.78 -18.60 -18.37
N ASN A 713 22.47 -18.44 -18.57
CA ASN A 713 21.89 -17.83 -19.76
C ASN A 713 20.63 -17.01 -19.45
N ASN A 714 20.22 -16.18 -20.41
CA ASN A 714 19.06 -15.30 -20.26
C ASN A 714 17.72 -16.04 -20.07
N ARG A 715 17.59 -17.30 -20.52
CA ARG A 715 16.39 -18.11 -20.32
C ARG A 715 16.27 -18.55 -18.86
N GLN A 716 17.37 -18.96 -18.22
CA GLN A 716 17.38 -19.26 -16.79
C GLN A 716 17.06 -17.99 -15.98
N ALA A 717 17.70 -16.86 -16.31
CA ALA A 717 17.46 -15.60 -15.61
C ALA A 717 16.03 -15.09 -15.70
N ARG A 718 15.36 -15.27 -16.84
CA ARG A 718 13.94 -14.93 -17.01
C ARG A 718 13.01 -15.82 -16.18
N ASN A 719 13.37 -17.08 -15.98
CA ASN A 719 12.53 -18.08 -15.32
C ASN A 719 12.80 -18.18 -13.81
N ASP A 720 13.93 -17.67 -13.33
CA ASP A 720 14.29 -17.59 -11.92
C ASP A 720 13.71 -16.32 -11.31
N VAL A 721 12.71 -16.49 -10.44
CA VAL A 721 11.96 -15.36 -9.85
C VAL A 721 12.82 -14.54 -8.89
N ASN A 722 13.99 -15.06 -8.47
CA ASN A 722 14.95 -14.28 -7.70
C ASN A 722 15.68 -13.22 -8.54
N PHE A 723 15.47 -13.20 -9.87
CA PHE A 723 16.03 -12.22 -10.79
C PHE A 723 14.94 -11.46 -11.55
N GLN A 724 15.11 -10.14 -11.65
CA GLN A 724 14.23 -9.25 -12.40
C GLN A 724 14.98 -8.57 -13.54
N GLU A 725 14.31 -8.34 -14.66
CA GLU A 725 14.90 -7.68 -15.82
C GLU A 725 15.25 -6.22 -15.49
N ALA A 726 16.48 -5.80 -15.83
CA ALA A 726 17.04 -4.51 -15.46
C ALA A 726 17.80 -3.89 -16.64
N ASN A 727 17.06 -3.41 -17.63
CA ASN A 727 17.60 -2.95 -18.93
C ASN A 727 17.97 -1.46 -18.99
N PHE A 728 18.47 -0.90 -17.90
CA PHE A 728 18.85 0.51 -17.88
C PHE A 728 20.18 0.75 -18.60
N ALA A 729 20.09 1.26 -19.84
CA ALA A 729 21.24 1.68 -20.65
C ALA A 729 22.36 0.63 -20.79
N ASN A 730 21.99 -0.65 -20.95
CA ASN A 730 22.92 -1.78 -21.07
C ASN A 730 24.02 -1.53 -22.12
N PHE A 731 23.68 -1.00 -23.30
CA PHE A 731 24.66 -0.69 -24.34
C PHE A 731 25.80 0.23 -23.88
N PHE A 732 25.55 1.07 -22.87
CA PHE A 732 26.50 2.01 -22.32
C PHE A 732 27.32 1.40 -21.17
N PHE A 733 26.66 0.85 -20.15
CA PHE A 733 27.31 0.31 -18.94
C PHE A 733 27.85 -1.10 -19.12
N HIS A 734 27.21 -1.88 -19.99
CA HIS A 734 27.50 -3.28 -20.28
C HIS A 734 27.59 -3.49 -21.80
N PRO A 735 28.56 -2.87 -22.49
CA PRO A 735 28.71 -3.00 -23.93
C PRO A 735 28.81 -4.47 -24.38
N GLY A 736 27.93 -4.87 -25.29
CA GLY A 736 27.79 -6.26 -25.75
C GLY A 736 26.64 -7.02 -25.09
N ALA A 737 26.03 -6.49 -24.03
CA ALA A 737 24.83 -7.06 -23.41
C ALA A 737 23.58 -6.73 -24.23
N ASP A 738 22.79 -7.77 -24.51
CA ASP A 738 21.42 -7.67 -25.04
C ASP A 738 20.44 -7.35 -23.91
N VAL A 739 20.55 -8.10 -22.81
CA VAL A 739 19.66 -8.02 -21.63
C VAL A 739 20.47 -8.16 -20.35
N CYS A 740 20.07 -7.45 -19.31
CA CYS A 740 20.62 -7.62 -17.97
C CYS A 740 19.48 -7.90 -16.97
N TYR A 741 19.79 -8.69 -15.95
CA TYR A 741 18.91 -9.05 -14.84
C TYR A 741 19.60 -8.67 -13.53
N ARG A 742 18.81 -8.37 -12.50
CA ARG A 742 19.30 -8.08 -11.15
C ARG A 742 18.63 -8.97 -10.13
N SER A 743 19.34 -9.31 -9.06
CA SER A 743 18.74 -9.97 -7.90
C SER A 743 17.60 -9.11 -7.36
N VAL A 744 16.44 -9.72 -7.15
CA VAL A 744 15.23 -9.05 -6.65
C VAL A 744 15.44 -8.46 -5.25
N ASN A 745 16.01 -9.26 -4.35
CA ASN A 745 16.31 -8.84 -2.98
C ASN A 745 17.79 -8.49 -2.86
N SER A 746 18.13 -7.43 -2.13
CA SER A 746 19.51 -7.20 -1.69
C SER A 746 19.83 -8.00 -0.42
N LEU A 747 21.12 -8.16 -0.15
CA LEU A 747 21.59 -8.68 1.13
C LEU A 747 21.34 -7.65 2.24
N PRO A 748 21.37 -8.05 3.53
CA PRO A 748 21.32 -7.11 4.65
C PRO A 748 22.40 -6.00 4.61
N SER A 749 23.48 -6.19 3.85
CA SER A 749 24.51 -5.18 3.60
C SER A 749 24.10 -4.10 2.58
N GLY A 750 22.96 -4.28 1.91
CA GLY A 750 22.46 -3.51 0.79
C GLY A 750 22.96 -3.99 -0.58
N ALA A 751 23.89 -4.95 -0.65
CA ALA A 751 24.50 -5.40 -1.91
C ALA A 751 23.55 -6.23 -2.78
N GLY A 752 23.70 -6.11 -4.10
CA GLY A 752 22.88 -6.82 -5.09
C GLY A 752 23.72 -7.37 -6.24
N GLN A 753 23.19 -8.36 -6.95
CA GLN A 753 23.85 -8.98 -8.10
C GLN A 753 23.24 -8.45 -9.40
N GLN A 754 24.07 -8.06 -10.36
CA GLN A 754 23.67 -7.81 -11.75
C GLN A 754 24.31 -8.86 -12.68
N CYS A 755 23.50 -9.42 -13.58
CA CYS A 755 23.85 -10.46 -14.52
C CYS A 755 23.51 -10.00 -15.93
N CYS A 756 24.49 -9.90 -16.82
CA CYS A 756 24.28 -9.41 -18.18
C CYS A 756 24.58 -10.50 -19.21
N TYR A 757 23.77 -10.55 -20.26
CA TYR A 757 23.79 -11.61 -21.26
C TYR A 757 23.94 -11.03 -22.66
N GLY A 758 24.77 -11.68 -23.50
CA GLY A 758 24.98 -11.27 -24.89
C GLY A 758 23.83 -11.66 -25.81
N ASN A 759 23.91 -11.25 -27.09
CA ASN A 759 22.94 -11.62 -28.13
C ASN A 759 22.87 -13.15 -28.39
N ASP A 760 23.89 -13.90 -27.98
CA ASP A 760 23.93 -15.36 -28.02
C ASP A 760 23.22 -16.02 -26.83
N GLY A 761 22.71 -15.21 -25.89
CA GLY A 761 21.99 -15.62 -24.69
C GLY A 761 22.90 -16.02 -23.52
N ASN A 762 24.23 -16.07 -23.70
CA ASN A 762 25.16 -16.51 -22.67
C ASN A 762 25.57 -15.35 -21.73
N ILE A 763 25.91 -15.69 -20.49
CA ILE A 763 26.41 -14.72 -19.52
C ILE A 763 27.71 -14.05 -20.01
N LEU A 764 27.79 -12.73 -19.84
CA LEU A 764 28.98 -11.94 -20.09
C LEU A 764 29.79 -11.82 -18.81
N VAL A 765 31.08 -12.13 -18.88
CA VAL A 765 32.01 -12.08 -17.75
C VAL A 765 33.15 -11.14 -18.08
N GLY A 766 33.50 -10.32 -17.10
CA GLY A 766 34.63 -9.40 -17.16
C GLY A 766 34.35 -8.09 -17.88
N PRO A 767 35.33 -7.18 -17.86
CA PRO A 767 35.20 -5.86 -18.43
C PRO A 767 35.16 -5.87 -19.98
N PRO A 768 34.56 -4.85 -20.61
CA PRO A 768 33.73 -3.81 -19.98
C PRO A 768 32.25 -4.20 -19.86
N GLY A 769 31.85 -5.36 -20.40
CA GLY A 769 30.45 -5.72 -20.66
C GLY A 769 29.77 -6.68 -19.68
N GLY A 770 30.51 -7.31 -18.76
CA GLY A 770 29.96 -8.26 -17.81
C GLY A 770 29.04 -7.63 -16.78
N GLY A 771 28.23 -8.46 -16.12
CA GLY A 771 27.45 -8.02 -14.95
C GLY A 771 28.35 -7.63 -13.77
N THR A 772 27.78 -7.08 -12.70
CA THR A 772 28.53 -6.57 -11.55
C THR A 772 27.94 -7.01 -10.22
N ALA A 773 28.81 -7.38 -9.28
CA ALA A 773 28.49 -7.51 -7.86
C ALA A 773 28.36 -6.11 -7.23
N ASP A 774 27.20 -5.48 -7.36
CA ASP A 774 26.93 -4.12 -6.92
C ASP A 774 26.98 -4.03 -5.38
N ARG A 775 27.69 -3.03 -4.85
CA ARG A 775 27.76 -2.81 -3.41
C ARG A 775 26.43 -2.38 -2.83
N TYR A 776 25.63 -1.67 -3.62
CA TYR A 776 24.27 -1.34 -3.27
C TYR A 776 23.34 -1.65 -4.42
N SER A 777 22.29 -2.43 -4.15
CA SER A 777 21.17 -2.62 -5.07
C SER A 777 20.45 -1.28 -5.26
N PRO A 778 20.14 -0.89 -6.51
CA PRO A 778 19.42 0.35 -6.80
C PRO A 778 18.00 0.37 -6.26
N GLY A 779 17.32 -0.79 -6.20
CA GLY A 779 15.95 -0.91 -5.70
C GLY A 779 15.82 -0.59 -4.22
N ASP A 780 16.87 -0.87 -3.44
CA ASP A 780 16.89 -0.59 -2.00
C ASP A 780 17.64 0.72 -1.67
N HIS A 781 18.69 1.05 -2.45
CA HIS A 781 19.59 2.17 -2.19
C HIS A 781 20.12 2.85 -3.47
N PHE A 782 19.22 3.44 -4.27
CA PHE A 782 19.57 4.14 -5.52
C PHE A 782 20.79 5.07 -5.42
N TRP A 783 20.82 5.99 -4.45
CA TRP A 783 21.92 6.97 -4.33
C TRP A 783 23.27 6.36 -4.01
N LYS A 784 23.27 5.34 -3.14
CA LYS A 784 24.51 4.64 -2.81
C LYS A 784 24.98 3.84 -4.02
N HIS A 785 24.08 3.22 -4.77
CA HIS A 785 24.42 2.56 -6.04
C HIS A 785 25.10 3.54 -7.01
N GLN A 786 24.53 4.73 -7.20
CA GLN A 786 25.11 5.75 -8.09
C GLN A 786 26.55 6.16 -7.69
N TRP A 787 26.84 6.18 -6.39
CA TRP A 787 28.12 6.63 -5.85
C TRP A 787 29.17 5.53 -5.77
N TYR A 788 28.77 4.35 -5.30
CA TYR A 788 29.68 3.26 -4.99
C TYR A 788 29.88 2.27 -6.15
N ASP A 789 29.00 2.31 -7.15
CA ASP A 789 29.00 1.37 -8.29
C ASP A 789 29.08 2.15 -9.63
N VAL A 790 28.11 3.01 -9.92
CA VAL A 790 28.03 3.70 -11.24
C VAL A 790 29.16 4.71 -11.46
N LEU A 791 29.46 5.57 -10.48
CA LEU A 791 30.49 6.61 -10.63
C LEU A 791 31.91 6.01 -10.78
N PRO A 792 32.35 5.03 -9.96
CA PRO A 792 33.62 4.36 -10.16
C PRO A 792 33.72 3.65 -11.52
N TRP A 793 32.63 3.04 -12.01
CA TRP A 793 32.58 2.46 -13.36
C TRP A 793 32.83 3.54 -14.42
N LEU A 794 32.14 4.68 -14.34
CA LEU A 794 32.32 5.80 -15.28
C LEU A 794 33.78 6.28 -15.29
N CYS A 795 34.39 6.41 -14.11
CA CYS A 795 35.77 6.84 -13.93
C CYS A 795 36.78 5.85 -14.53
N LEU A 796 36.65 4.56 -14.20
CA LEU A 796 37.64 3.54 -14.53
C LEU A 796 37.42 2.89 -15.91
N CYS A 797 36.17 2.70 -16.33
CA CYS A 797 35.83 2.01 -17.58
C CYS A 797 35.58 2.95 -18.77
N LYS A 798 35.10 4.18 -18.52
CA LYS A 798 34.72 5.09 -19.61
C LYS A 798 35.62 6.31 -19.74
N LEU A 799 36.12 6.86 -18.62
CA LEU A 799 36.97 8.04 -18.60
C LEU A 799 38.46 7.71 -18.62
N SER A 800 38.82 6.48 -18.30
CA SER A 800 40.17 5.93 -18.40
C SER A 800 40.11 4.54 -19.06
N ASP A 801 41.25 4.02 -19.48
CA ASP A 801 41.36 2.69 -20.11
C ASP A 801 41.66 1.60 -19.05
N ASN A 802 41.20 1.77 -17.80
CA ASN A 802 41.54 0.89 -16.67
C ASN A 802 40.32 0.18 -16.08
N CYS A 803 39.41 -0.29 -16.94
CA CYS A 803 38.17 -0.93 -16.51
C CYS A 803 38.40 -2.19 -15.67
N ASN A 804 39.52 -2.89 -15.91
CA ASN A 804 39.95 -4.04 -15.13
C ASN A 804 40.04 -3.73 -13.62
N GLU A 805 40.44 -2.51 -13.25
CA GLU A 805 40.52 -2.11 -11.85
C GLU A 805 39.14 -1.99 -11.19
N TYR A 806 38.11 -1.60 -11.93
CA TYR A 806 36.73 -1.56 -11.42
C TYR A 806 36.22 -2.98 -11.14
N TYR A 807 36.39 -3.88 -12.12
CA TYR A 807 35.94 -5.27 -12.02
C TYR A 807 36.70 -6.09 -10.96
N LYS A 808 37.85 -5.63 -10.46
CA LYS A 808 38.48 -6.24 -9.26
C LYS A 808 37.62 -6.07 -8.00
N TYR A 809 36.91 -4.95 -7.89
CA TYR A 809 36.10 -4.64 -6.72
C TYR A 809 34.61 -4.89 -6.93
N ARG A 810 34.18 -4.92 -8.19
CA ARG A 810 32.83 -5.27 -8.66
C ARG A 810 32.94 -6.40 -9.68
N PRO A 811 33.40 -7.59 -9.25
CA PRO A 811 33.57 -8.71 -10.15
C PRO A 811 32.23 -9.11 -10.78
N SER A 812 32.30 -9.55 -12.04
CA SER A 812 31.21 -10.25 -12.69
C SER A 812 31.16 -11.68 -12.18
N ASP A 813 29.96 -12.22 -12.02
CA ASP A 813 29.76 -13.65 -11.78
C ASP A 813 29.87 -14.44 -13.10
N ASP A 814 30.38 -15.66 -13.04
CA ASP A 814 30.65 -16.52 -14.20
C ASP A 814 29.73 -17.75 -14.30
N CYS A 815 28.64 -17.75 -13.54
CA CYS A 815 27.61 -18.77 -13.40
C CYS A 815 28.06 -20.15 -12.90
N SER A 816 29.33 -20.35 -12.52
CA SER A 816 29.82 -21.66 -12.06
C SER A 816 29.10 -22.17 -10.82
N ASP A 817 28.84 -21.27 -9.88
CA ASP A 817 28.15 -21.56 -8.61
C ASP A 817 26.61 -21.55 -8.72
N TYR A 818 26.05 -21.20 -9.88
CA TYR A 818 24.59 -21.10 -10.04
C TYR A 818 23.91 -22.45 -10.10
N ASP A 819 23.21 -22.83 -9.03
CA ASP A 819 22.30 -23.97 -9.01
C ASP A 819 20.85 -23.47 -9.09
N PRO A 820 20.13 -23.73 -10.20
CA PRO A 820 18.80 -23.18 -10.37
C PRO A 820 17.81 -23.72 -9.32
N PRO A 821 16.84 -22.89 -8.90
CA PRO A 821 15.81 -23.34 -7.98
C PRO A 821 14.96 -24.45 -8.62
N ARG A 822 14.36 -25.29 -7.79
CA ARG A 822 13.49 -26.38 -8.25
C ARG A 822 12.03 -25.92 -8.22
N PRO A 823 11.38 -25.69 -9.38
CA PRO A 823 10.00 -25.20 -9.40
C PRO A 823 9.01 -26.35 -9.19
N ALA A 824 8.27 -26.28 -8.10
CA ALA A 824 7.03 -27.02 -7.86
C ALA A 824 5.83 -26.20 -8.35
N GLY A 825 4.66 -26.82 -8.49
CA GLY A 825 3.45 -26.07 -8.84
C GLY A 825 2.16 -26.81 -8.55
N GLY A 826 1.07 -26.04 -8.53
CA GLY A 826 -0.30 -26.54 -8.36
C GLY A 826 -1.23 -25.87 -9.36
N THR A 827 -2.06 -26.67 -10.03
CA THR A 827 -2.97 -26.25 -11.12
C THR A 827 -4.27 -27.05 -11.10
N GLY A 828 -5.36 -26.55 -11.70
CA GLY A 828 -6.60 -27.30 -11.89
C GLY A 828 -7.23 -27.81 -10.60
N ASP A 829 -7.87 -28.97 -10.66
CA ASP A 829 -8.54 -29.62 -9.53
C ASP A 829 -7.56 -30.47 -8.68
N PRO A 830 -6.94 -29.86 -7.68
CA PRO A 830 -5.52 -29.62 -7.70
C PRO A 830 -4.64 -30.79 -8.17
N HIS A 831 -3.99 -30.57 -9.31
CA HIS A 831 -2.83 -31.31 -9.79
C HIS A 831 -1.55 -30.66 -9.26
N LEU A 832 -0.69 -31.44 -8.62
CA LEU A 832 0.56 -30.98 -8.03
C LEU A 832 1.76 -31.57 -8.78
N THR A 833 2.79 -30.75 -8.91
CA THR A 833 4.16 -31.18 -9.23
C THR A 833 5.04 -30.83 -8.04
N SER A 834 5.64 -31.84 -7.41
CA SER A 834 6.56 -31.66 -6.28
C SER A 834 7.85 -30.95 -6.68
N LEU A 835 8.67 -30.60 -5.68
CA LEU A 835 9.95 -29.95 -5.88
C LEU A 835 10.92 -30.82 -6.70
N ASP A 836 10.95 -32.15 -6.50
CA ASP A 836 11.77 -33.05 -7.31
C ASP A 836 11.10 -33.51 -8.62
N GLY A 837 9.82 -33.17 -8.81
CA GLY A 837 9.10 -33.33 -10.08
C GLY A 837 8.12 -34.50 -10.17
N TYR A 838 7.80 -35.13 -9.04
CA TYR A 838 6.74 -36.10 -8.95
C TYR A 838 5.38 -35.43 -9.20
N LYS A 839 4.57 -36.00 -10.10
CA LYS A 839 3.25 -35.47 -10.47
C LYS A 839 2.14 -36.32 -9.86
N PHE A 840 1.17 -35.69 -9.21
CA PHE A 840 0.02 -36.36 -8.61
C PHE A 840 -1.19 -35.43 -8.48
N THR A 841 -2.37 -36.00 -8.28
CA THR A 841 -3.62 -35.24 -8.07
C THR A 841 -4.06 -35.39 -6.62
N PHE A 842 -4.39 -34.29 -5.97
CA PHE A 842 -4.94 -34.26 -4.63
C PHE A 842 -6.05 -33.20 -4.51
N ASN A 843 -7.28 -33.66 -4.29
CA ASN A 843 -8.45 -32.80 -4.22
C ASN A 843 -8.99 -32.71 -2.78
N GLY A 844 -8.43 -31.79 -1.98
CA GLY A 844 -8.90 -31.50 -0.62
C GLY A 844 -9.82 -30.27 -0.54
N ALA A 845 -10.56 -30.12 0.56
CA ALA A 845 -11.27 -28.90 0.92
C ALA A 845 -10.88 -28.47 2.35
N GLY A 846 -10.05 -27.44 2.45
CA GLY A 846 -9.28 -27.14 3.66
C GLY A 846 -8.07 -26.26 3.40
N GLU A 847 -7.32 -26.00 4.47
CA GLU A 847 -6.01 -25.36 4.41
C GLU A 847 -4.93 -26.43 4.55
N PHE A 848 -3.97 -26.47 3.64
CA PHE A 848 -2.98 -27.53 3.53
C PHE A 848 -1.56 -26.99 3.60
N LEU A 849 -0.69 -27.74 4.28
CA LEU A 849 0.73 -27.41 4.38
C LEU A 849 1.45 -27.81 3.09
N MET A 850 1.84 -26.81 2.32
CA MET A 850 2.53 -27.02 1.05
C MET A 850 4.03 -27.25 1.28
N VAL A 851 4.65 -26.37 2.09
CA VAL A 851 6.05 -26.45 2.47
C VAL A 851 6.24 -25.92 3.89
N SER A 852 7.07 -26.60 4.68
CA SER A 852 7.61 -26.13 5.95
C SER A 852 9.10 -26.46 6.04
N SER A 853 9.90 -25.58 6.65
CA SER A 853 11.31 -25.81 6.96
C SER A 853 11.73 -25.05 8.21
N ASP A 854 12.53 -25.68 9.06
CA ASP A 854 13.13 -25.02 10.23
C ASP A 854 14.13 -23.93 9.82
N LEU A 855 14.78 -24.10 8.66
CA LEU A 855 15.61 -23.06 8.06
C LEU A 855 14.72 -21.85 7.69
N HIS A 856 15.05 -20.69 8.24
CA HIS A 856 14.28 -19.44 8.15
C HIS A 856 12.83 -19.54 8.66
N ASN A 857 12.48 -20.57 9.43
CA ASN A 857 11.11 -20.83 9.89
C ASN A 857 10.06 -20.69 8.77
N LEU A 858 10.38 -21.23 7.59
CA LEU A 858 9.55 -21.14 6.39
C LEU A 858 8.23 -21.89 6.61
N THR A 859 7.12 -21.21 6.32
CA THR A 859 5.79 -21.82 6.24
C THR A 859 5.07 -21.33 4.98
N PHE A 860 4.60 -22.27 4.17
CA PHE A 860 3.75 -22.04 3.00
C PHE A 860 2.49 -22.91 3.11
N GLN A 861 1.33 -22.27 3.13
CA GLN A 861 0.03 -22.94 3.14
C GLN A 861 -0.81 -22.51 1.92
N ALA A 862 -1.63 -23.43 1.43
CA ALA A 862 -2.62 -23.17 0.38
C ALA A 862 -4.02 -23.55 0.87
N ARG A 863 -5.01 -22.75 0.51
CA ARG A 863 -6.42 -23.04 0.76
C ARG A 863 -7.05 -23.59 -0.52
N MET A 864 -7.73 -24.72 -0.37
CA MET A 864 -8.50 -25.37 -1.41
C MET A 864 -9.96 -25.40 -0.97
N GLU A 865 -10.88 -25.03 -1.85
CA GLU A 865 -12.32 -25.04 -1.57
C GLU A 865 -13.07 -25.85 -2.62
N ARG A 866 -14.28 -26.31 -2.29
CA ARG A 866 -15.11 -27.04 -3.23
C ARG A 866 -15.47 -26.15 -4.44
N TYR A 867 -15.23 -26.65 -5.65
CA TYR A 867 -15.59 -25.93 -6.86
C TYR A 867 -17.09 -26.08 -7.15
N ARG A 868 -17.85 -25.00 -6.91
CA ARG A 868 -19.31 -24.95 -7.12
C ARG A 868 -20.01 -26.17 -6.46
N ASN A 869 -21.00 -26.75 -7.13
CA ASN A 869 -21.70 -27.96 -6.65
C ASN A 869 -21.09 -29.27 -7.19
N THR A 870 -19.81 -29.27 -7.58
CA THR A 870 -19.13 -30.44 -8.16
C THR A 870 -18.39 -31.25 -7.08
N ASN A 871 -17.75 -32.35 -7.48
CA ASN A 871 -16.84 -33.13 -6.64
C ASN A 871 -15.36 -32.84 -7.00
N ALA A 872 -15.06 -31.61 -7.41
CA ALA A 872 -13.71 -31.06 -7.56
C ALA A 872 -13.46 -29.97 -6.51
N SER A 873 -12.20 -29.70 -6.22
CA SER A 873 -11.80 -28.52 -5.46
C SER A 873 -10.94 -27.58 -6.31
N VAL A 874 -10.66 -26.39 -5.79
CA VAL A 874 -9.89 -25.34 -6.47
C VAL A 874 -9.07 -24.55 -5.47
N TYR A 875 -7.90 -24.04 -5.86
CA TYR A 875 -7.12 -23.12 -5.04
C TYR A 875 -7.81 -21.75 -4.94
N THR A 876 -8.04 -21.27 -3.72
CA THR A 876 -8.69 -19.99 -3.43
C THR A 876 -7.86 -19.03 -2.60
N ALA A 877 -6.79 -19.51 -1.95
CA ALA A 877 -5.81 -18.64 -1.29
C ALA A 877 -4.42 -19.30 -1.12
N PHE A 878 -3.39 -18.48 -1.03
CA PHE A 878 -2.02 -18.85 -0.67
C PHE A 878 -1.49 -17.91 0.40
N VAL A 879 -0.75 -18.42 1.38
CA VAL A 879 -0.12 -17.60 2.42
C VAL A 879 1.29 -18.11 2.74
N LEU A 880 2.23 -17.18 2.86
CA LEU A 880 3.63 -17.47 3.16
C LEU A 880 4.22 -16.51 4.19
N GLN A 881 5.12 -17.07 5.00
CA GLN A 881 5.91 -16.31 5.96
C GLN A 881 7.27 -16.99 6.20
N THR A 882 8.28 -16.17 6.49
CA THR A 882 9.58 -16.57 7.05
C THR A 882 9.83 -15.80 8.34
N ASN A 883 10.86 -16.17 9.11
CA ASN A 883 11.18 -15.53 10.40
C ASN A 883 11.48 -14.03 10.30
N ASP A 884 12.07 -13.60 9.17
CA ASP A 884 12.56 -12.24 8.96
C ASP A 884 11.79 -11.52 7.82
N SER A 885 10.53 -11.90 7.57
CA SER A 885 9.69 -11.28 6.55
C SER A 885 8.27 -10.96 7.01
N SER A 886 7.65 -9.97 6.38
CA SER A 886 6.19 -9.80 6.41
C SER A 886 5.48 -11.06 5.92
N LYS A 887 4.31 -11.34 6.49
CA LYS A 887 3.40 -12.41 6.04
C LYS A 887 2.62 -11.92 4.82
N VAL A 888 2.69 -12.66 3.72
CA VAL A 888 2.00 -12.31 2.47
C VAL A 888 0.93 -13.36 2.17
N GLN A 889 -0.31 -12.92 2.02
CA GLN A 889 -1.44 -13.74 1.61
C GLN A 889 -2.04 -13.20 0.32
N VAL A 890 -2.27 -14.08 -0.65
CA VAL A 890 -3.01 -13.78 -1.88
C VAL A 890 -4.25 -14.64 -1.86
N GLN A 891 -5.42 -14.04 -2.04
CA GLN A 891 -6.68 -14.78 -2.08
C GLN A 891 -7.58 -14.25 -3.19
N MET A 892 -8.36 -15.16 -3.77
CA MET A 892 -9.53 -14.76 -4.53
C MET A 892 -10.61 -14.35 -3.54
N SER A 893 -11.15 -13.16 -3.72
CA SER A 893 -12.40 -12.78 -3.10
C SER A 893 -13.54 -13.61 -3.70
N ASN A 894 -14.65 -13.73 -2.97
CA ASN A 894 -15.88 -14.38 -3.47
C ASN A 894 -16.49 -13.68 -4.69
N MET A 895 -15.88 -12.58 -5.14
CA MET A 895 -16.31 -11.68 -6.22
C MET A 895 -15.32 -11.72 -7.41
N ASN A 896 -14.40 -12.71 -7.42
CA ASN A 896 -13.30 -12.85 -8.38
C ASN A 896 -12.30 -11.69 -8.41
N GLU A 897 -12.31 -10.82 -7.40
CA GLU A 897 -11.28 -9.81 -7.19
C GLU A 897 -10.07 -10.42 -6.46
N THR A 898 -8.88 -9.95 -6.84
CA THR A 898 -7.64 -10.40 -6.22
C THR A 898 -7.35 -9.55 -4.99
N LEU A 899 -7.27 -10.19 -3.82
CA LEU A 899 -6.89 -9.52 -2.58
C LEU A 899 -5.49 -9.95 -2.16
N ILE A 900 -4.62 -8.98 -1.94
CA ILE A 900 -3.28 -9.17 -1.37
C ILE A 900 -3.30 -8.61 0.05
N LEU A 901 -3.06 -9.46 1.05
CA LEU A 901 -2.92 -9.06 2.45
C LEU A 901 -1.45 -9.10 2.86
N VAL A 902 -0.97 -8.06 3.52
CA VAL A 902 0.35 -7.98 4.15
C VAL A 902 0.15 -7.88 5.65
N ASP A 903 0.63 -8.86 6.40
CA ASP A 903 0.46 -8.96 7.86
C ASP A 903 -1.02 -8.89 8.31
N GLY A 904 -1.92 -9.34 7.44
CA GLY A 904 -3.38 -9.35 7.65
C GLY A 904 -4.12 -8.11 7.17
N GLU A 905 -3.41 -7.08 6.72
CA GLU A 905 -4.00 -5.85 6.21
C GLU A 905 -4.03 -5.82 4.67
N PRO A 906 -5.13 -5.39 4.03
CA PRO A 906 -5.20 -5.25 2.58
C PRO A 906 -4.16 -4.27 2.02
N LEU A 907 -3.36 -4.74 1.05
CA LEU A 907 -2.54 -3.87 0.22
C LEU A 907 -3.47 -3.09 -0.73
N ARG A 908 -3.46 -1.76 -0.66
CA ARG A 908 -4.31 -0.91 -1.52
C ARG A 908 -3.79 -0.93 -2.96
N LEU A 909 -4.55 -1.44 -3.92
CA LEU A 909 -4.12 -1.58 -5.33
C LEU A 909 -4.74 -0.55 -6.28
N ASP A 910 -5.88 0.05 -5.93
CA ASP A 910 -6.81 0.73 -6.87
C ASP A 910 -6.35 2.08 -7.47
N SER A 911 -5.12 2.52 -7.23
CA SER A 911 -4.68 3.86 -7.67
C SER A 911 -3.17 4.03 -7.84
N ILE A 912 -2.41 2.93 -7.99
CA ILE A 912 -0.97 2.95 -7.84
C ILE A 912 -0.23 2.69 -9.17
N PRO A 913 0.65 3.58 -9.66
CA PRO A 913 1.56 3.29 -10.77
C PRO A 913 2.74 2.38 -10.35
N VAL A 914 3.00 2.25 -9.05
CA VAL A 914 3.94 1.32 -8.45
C VAL A 914 3.45 -0.12 -8.60
N ARG A 915 4.24 -0.95 -9.26
CA ARG A 915 3.94 -2.37 -9.51
C ARG A 915 4.84 -3.32 -8.72
N VAL A 916 5.78 -2.75 -7.96
CA VAL A 916 6.80 -3.46 -7.20
C VAL A 916 6.81 -2.88 -5.79
N HIS A 917 6.47 -3.72 -4.82
CA HIS A 917 6.38 -3.40 -3.41
C HIS A 917 7.54 -4.07 -2.66
N HIS A 918 8.48 -3.26 -2.19
CA HIS A 918 9.57 -3.70 -1.31
C HIS A 918 9.07 -3.65 0.15
N LEU A 919 8.90 -4.82 0.78
CA LEU A 919 8.45 -5.02 2.16
C LEU A 919 9.58 -5.62 3.01
N GLU A 920 9.35 -5.78 4.31
CA GLU A 920 10.35 -6.41 5.18
C GLU A 920 10.60 -7.86 4.76
N GLY A 921 11.83 -8.14 4.31
CA GLY A 921 12.26 -9.49 3.92
C GLY A 921 11.60 -10.09 2.68
N VAL A 922 10.70 -9.37 1.99
CA VAL A 922 9.94 -9.86 0.83
C VAL A 922 9.63 -8.74 -0.16
N GLN A 923 9.72 -9.04 -1.47
CA GLN A 923 9.24 -8.18 -2.54
C GLN A 923 7.98 -8.79 -3.16
N VAL A 924 6.95 -7.97 -3.38
CA VAL A 924 5.72 -8.35 -4.08
C VAL A 924 5.59 -7.52 -5.35
N SER A 925 5.47 -8.16 -6.51
CA SER A 925 5.25 -7.46 -7.80
C SER A 925 4.08 -8.06 -8.58
N PHE A 926 3.42 -7.26 -9.40
CA PHE A 926 2.27 -7.70 -10.18
C PHE A 926 2.14 -6.98 -11.53
N ASN A 927 1.45 -7.63 -12.48
CA ASN A 927 1.10 -7.04 -13.77
C ASN A 927 -0.11 -6.10 -13.68
N SER A 928 -0.39 -5.36 -14.76
CA SER A 928 -1.43 -4.32 -14.79
C SER A 928 -2.83 -4.81 -14.41
N ASP A 929 -3.11 -6.06 -14.77
CA ASP A 929 -4.40 -6.74 -14.68
C ASP A 929 -4.46 -7.74 -13.52
N LEU A 930 -3.43 -7.77 -12.66
CA LEU A 930 -3.30 -8.65 -11.49
C LEU A 930 -3.38 -10.17 -11.78
N SER A 931 -3.38 -10.59 -13.04
CA SER A 931 -3.41 -12.01 -13.44
C SER A 931 -2.13 -12.77 -13.09
N LYS A 932 -1.05 -12.06 -12.72
CA LYS A 932 0.21 -12.64 -12.27
C LYS A 932 0.82 -11.82 -11.14
N ILE A 933 1.03 -12.46 -9.99
CA ILE A 933 1.72 -11.90 -8.83
C ILE A 933 3.00 -12.69 -8.57
N ASN A 934 4.13 -12.00 -8.44
CA ASN A 934 5.39 -12.59 -8.00
C ASN A 934 5.68 -12.16 -6.55
N ILE A 935 6.03 -13.12 -5.70
CA ILE A 935 6.38 -12.91 -4.30
C ILE A 935 7.76 -13.52 -4.10
N ALA A 936 8.78 -12.70 -3.85
CA ALA A 936 10.17 -13.13 -3.71
C ALA A 936 10.71 -12.79 -2.32
N PHE A 937 10.97 -13.81 -1.50
CA PHE A 937 11.52 -13.67 -0.16
C PHE A 937 13.04 -13.62 -0.19
N SER A 938 13.63 -12.74 0.62
CA SER A 938 15.09 -12.63 0.83
C SER A 938 15.72 -13.95 1.31
N ALA A 939 14.92 -14.81 1.93
CA ALA A 939 15.29 -16.17 2.32
C ALA A 939 15.53 -17.12 1.12
N GLY A 940 15.34 -16.71 -0.13
CA GLY A 940 15.56 -17.55 -1.31
C GLY A 940 14.36 -18.46 -1.64
N ILE A 941 13.15 -18.01 -1.30
CA ILE A 941 11.90 -18.64 -1.72
C ILE A 941 11.18 -17.65 -2.60
N ALA A 942 10.64 -18.11 -3.72
CA ALA A 942 9.81 -17.30 -4.58
C ALA A 942 8.56 -18.05 -5.03
N ILE A 943 7.43 -17.33 -5.12
CA ILE A 943 6.18 -17.87 -5.61
C ILE A 943 5.61 -16.96 -6.68
N ILE A 944 5.17 -17.57 -7.77
CA ILE A 944 4.34 -16.94 -8.78
C ILE A 944 2.92 -17.44 -8.56
N VAL A 945 1.98 -16.53 -8.34
CA VAL A 945 0.55 -16.83 -8.33
C VAL A 945 -0.04 -16.36 -9.65
N TYR A 946 -0.72 -17.27 -10.35
CA TYR A 946 -1.52 -16.96 -11.52
C TYR A 946 -2.98 -16.96 -11.11
N ILE A 947 -3.70 -15.91 -11.50
CA ILE A 947 -5.07 -15.67 -11.10
C ILE A 947 -5.92 -15.63 -12.36
N ASP A 948 -6.85 -16.57 -12.43
CA ASP A 948 -7.86 -16.67 -13.46
C ASP A 948 -9.26 -16.54 -12.81
N PRO A 949 -10.32 -16.23 -13.57
CA PRO A 949 -11.65 -15.99 -13.00
C PRO A 949 -12.27 -17.20 -12.30
N GLU A 950 -11.87 -18.43 -12.62
CA GLU A 950 -12.44 -19.64 -12.02
C GLU A 950 -11.50 -20.35 -11.02
N MET A 951 -10.19 -20.06 -11.06
CA MET A 951 -9.19 -20.70 -10.22
C MET A 951 -7.91 -19.87 -10.04
N MET A 952 -7.13 -20.19 -9.02
CA MET A 952 -5.72 -19.82 -8.99
C MET A 952 -4.81 -21.02 -9.25
N SER A 953 -3.61 -20.73 -9.75
CA SER A 953 -2.51 -21.68 -9.81
C SER A 953 -1.23 -21.03 -9.29
N PHE A 954 -0.24 -21.84 -8.94
CA PHE A 954 1.02 -21.32 -8.43
C PHE A 954 2.23 -22.09 -8.96
N ILE A 955 3.37 -21.39 -8.98
CA ILE A 955 4.71 -21.96 -9.14
C ILE A 955 5.52 -21.55 -7.92
N ALA A 956 6.03 -22.53 -7.17
CA ALA A 956 6.90 -22.29 -6.03
C ALA A 956 8.34 -22.70 -6.36
N GLN A 957 9.28 -21.79 -6.16
CA GLN A 957 10.71 -21.96 -6.40
C GLN A 957 11.46 -21.85 -5.08
N LEU A 958 12.14 -22.93 -4.70
CA LEU A 958 12.99 -22.96 -3.53
C LEU A 958 14.45 -23.10 -3.95
N ASP A 959 15.29 -22.27 -3.33
CA ASP A 959 16.74 -22.34 -3.47
C ASP A 959 17.30 -23.67 -2.92
N THR A 960 18.39 -24.14 -3.48
CA THR A 960 18.96 -25.48 -3.21
C THR A 960 19.54 -25.62 -1.80
N LYS A 961 19.77 -24.51 -1.09
CA LYS A 961 20.10 -24.55 0.34
C LYS A 961 19.04 -25.21 1.22
N PHE A 962 17.78 -25.29 0.74
CA PHE A 962 16.69 -26.01 1.40
C PHE A 962 16.69 -27.52 1.12
N GLN A 963 17.63 -28.04 0.34
CA GLN A 963 17.69 -29.45 -0.06
C GLN A 963 17.70 -30.38 1.16
N GLY A 964 16.74 -31.31 1.20
CA GLY A 964 16.54 -32.29 2.27
C GLY A 964 16.07 -31.70 3.60
N GLN A 965 15.68 -30.42 3.65
CA GLN A 965 15.25 -29.71 4.87
C GLN A 965 13.78 -29.26 4.82
N VAL A 966 13.04 -29.62 3.77
CA VAL A 966 11.63 -29.24 3.59
C VAL A 966 10.72 -30.45 3.78
N ARG A 967 9.47 -30.17 4.13
CA ARG A 967 8.40 -31.15 4.23
C ARG A 967 7.06 -30.51 3.86
N GLY A 968 6.12 -31.28 3.36
CA GLY A 968 4.78 -30.83 2.98
C GLY A 968 4.29 -31.54 1.72
N LEU A 969 3.18 -31.08 1.16
CA LEU A 969 2.63 -31.63 -0.10
C LEU A 969 3.57 -31.48 -1.30
N LEU A 970 4.55 -30.57 -1.25
CA LEU A 970 5.52 -30.38 -2.34
C LEU A 970 6.78 -31.26 -2.20
N GLY A 971 6.79 -32.21 -1.27
CA GLY A 971 7.86 -33.18 -1.11
C GLY A 971 8.98 -32.73 -0.17
N ASN A 972 10.16 -33.33 -0.34
CA ASN A 972 11.29 -33.17 0.59
C ASN A 972 12.54 -32.51 -0.03
N LEU A 973 12.50 -32.24 -1.35
CA LEU A 973 13.58 -31.60 -2.13
C LEU A 973 14.92 -32.30 -1.88
N ASN A 974 15.02 -33.60 -2.10
CA ASN A 974 16.28 -34.34 -1.93
C ASN A 974 16.91 -34.75 -3.28
N GLY A 975 16.19 -34.55 -4.39
CA GLY A 975 16.57 -34.91 -5.75
C GLY A 975 15.98 -36.24 -6.24
N ASN A 976 15.17 -36.92 -5.44
CA ASN A 976 14.54 -38.21 -5.74
C ASN A 976 13.00 -38.08 -5.77
N PRO A 977 12.38 -37.98 -6.95
CA PRO A 977 10.92 -37.82 -7.04
C PRO A 977 10.14 -39.02 -6.48
N ASP A 978 10.74 -40.22 -6.41
CA ASP A 978 10.05 -41.44 -5.96
C ASP A 978 9.77 -41.46 -4.44
N ASP A 979 10.33 -40.53 -3.67
CA ASP A 979 10.10 -40.41 -2.22
C ASP A 979 9.43 -39.11 -1.77
N ASP A 980 8.91 -38.33 -2.71
CA ASP A 980 8.24 -37.06 -2.43
C ASP A 980 6.88 -37.22 -1.74
N LEU A 981 6.21 -38.37 -1.90
CA LEU A 981 4.98 -38.69 -1.17
C LEU A 981 5.29 -39.18 0.25
N GLN A 982 6.00 -38.36 1.01
CA GLN A 982 6.37 -38.63 2.40
C GLN A 982 5.28 -38.12 3.35
N PHE A 983 4.81 -38.97 4.26
CA PHE A 983 3.86 -38.59 5.31
C PHE A 983 4.53 -37.69 6.37
N PRO A 984 3.76 -36.94 7.18
CA PRO A 984 4.32 -36.12 8.28
C PRO A 984 5.18 -36.91 9.29
N ASN A 985 4.97 -38.23 9.38
CA ASN A 985 5.74 -39.14 10.24
C ASN A 985 7.06 -39.63 9.61
N GLY A 986 7.37 -39.25 8.36
CA GLY A 986 8.58 -39.61 7.62
C GLY A 986 8.50 -40.89 6.79
N THR A 987 7.40 -41.65 6.84
CA THR A 987 7.20 -42.82 5.97
C THR A 987 6.80 -42.40 4.55
N VAL A 988 7.11 -43.23 3.55
CA VAL A 988 6.90 -42.89 2.12
C VAL A 988 5.78 -43.77 1.55
N MET A 989 4.87 -43.17 0.81
CA MET A 989 3.78 -43.85 0.09
C MET A 989 4.31 -44.58 -1.16
N ASP A 990 3.64 -45.67 -1.57
CA ASP A 990 3.99 -46.39 -2.80
C ASP A 990 3.66 -45.53 -4.04
N PRO A 991 4.61 -45.33 -4.99
CA PRO A 991 4.35 -44.62 -6.25
C PRO A 991 3.20 -45.18 -7.10
N GLY A 992 2.81 -46.45 -6.90
CA GLY A 992 1.68 -47.10 -7.59
C GLY A 992 0.29 -46.88 -6.96
N SER A 993 0.17 -45.99 -5.97
CA SER A 993 -1.05 -45.77 -5.19
C SER A 993 -2.22 -45.24 -6.02
N SER A 994 -3.44 -45.61 -5.65
CA SER A 994 -4.68 -45.14 -6.25
C SER A 994 -4.98 -43.68 -5.89
N LEU A 995 -5.83 -42.99 -6.67
CA LEU A 995 -6.28 -41.62 -6.37
C LEU A 995 -6.95 -41.50 -4.98
N LYS A 996 -7.58 -42.58 -4.51
CA LYS A 996 -8.16 -42.61 -3.17
C LYS A 996 -7.09 -42.64 -2.07
N GLU A 997 -6.05 -43.45 -2.24
CA GLU A 997 -4.92 -43.49 -1.31
C GLU A 997 -4.16 -42.16 -1.32
N LEU A 998 -3.97 -41.54 -2.49
CA LEU A 998 -3.38 -40.19 -2.61
C LEU A 998 -4.21 -39.12 -1.89
N HIS A 999 -5.54 -39.20 -1.95
CA HIS A 999 -6.43 -38.33 -1.18
C HIS A 999 -6.26 -38.52 0.33
N GLU A 1000 -6.23 -39.77 0.79
CA GLU A 1000 -5.96 -40.08 2.20
C GLU A 1000 -4.58 -39.57 2.66
N PHE A 1001 -3.55 -39.65 1.79
CA PHE A 1001 -2.24 -39.04 2.04
C PHE A 1001 -2.30 -37.53 2.17
N GLY A 1002 -2.98 -36.84 1.25
CA GLY A 1002 -3.02 -35.38 1.28
C GLY A 1002 -3.77 -34.82 2.49
N LEU A 1003 -4.78 -35.54 3.00
CA LEU A 1003 -5.49 -35.18 4.23
C LEU A 1003 -4.59 -35.20 5.48
N GLU A 1004 -3.49 -35.97 5.49
CA GLU A 1004 -2.51 -35.94 6.59
C GLU A 1004 -1.75 -34.61 6.68
N TRP A 1005 -1.77 -33.81 5.61
CA TRP A 1005 -1.17 -32.48 5.52
C TRP A 1005 -2.17 -31.34 5.79
N LEU A 1006 -3.39 -31.66 6.21
CA LEU A 1006 -4.39 -30.69 6.61
C LEU A 1006 -3.90 -29.89 7.83
N VAL A 1007 -3.86 -28.57 7.70
CA VAL A 1007 -3.44 -27.63 8.74
C VAL A 1007 -4.51 -27.63 9.82
N LYS A 1008 -4.10 -27.54 11.08
CA LYS A 1008 -4.99 -27.36 12.25
C LYS A 1008 -5.17 -25.88 12.53
N GLU A 1009 -6.29 -25.50 13.15
CA GLU A 1009 -6.62 -24.10 13.50
C GLU A 1009 -5.46 -23.34 14.15
N ASP A 1010 -4.87 -23.88 15.23
CA ASP A 1010 -3.74 -23.25 15.94
C ASP A 1010 -2.46 -23.09 15.09
N ASN A 1011 -2.35 -23.79 13.97
CA ASN A 1011 -1.21 -23.77 13.06
C ASN A 1011 -1.51 -23.02 11.76
N SER A 1012 -2.74 -22.55 11.54
CA SER A 1012 -3.06 -21.77 10.37
C SER A 1012 -2.42 -20.39 10.48
N ILE A 1013 -1.76 -19.97 9.40
CA ILE A 1013 -1.20 -18.62 9.31
C ILE A 1013 -2.08 -17.71 8.45
N PHE A 1014 -3.22 -18.18 7.95
CA PHE A 1014 -4.16 -17.36 7.21
C PHE A 1014 -4.72 -16.24 8.08
N SER A 1015 -4.90 -15.06 7.47
CA SER A 1015 -5.71 -13.99 8.02
C SER A 1015 -7.13 -14.13 7.48
N TYR A 1016 -8.11 -14.12 8.38
CA TYR A 1016 -9.52 -14.26 8.02
C TYR A 1016 -10.22 -12.90 8.06
N ILE A 1017 -10.95 -12.62 6.99
CA ILE A 1017 -11.78 -11.43 6.89
C ILE A 1017 -13.15 -11.83 7.44
N SER A 1018 -13.46 -11.39 8.67
CA SER A 1018 -14.74 -11.67 9.35
C SER A 1018 -15.91 -11.41 8.40
N PRO A 1019 -16.96 -12.25 8.37
CA PRO A 1019 -17.28 -13.28 9.37
C PRO A 1019 -16.58 -14.62 9.14
N PHE A 1020 -15.75 -14.75 8.11
CA PHE A 1020 -15.05 -16.00 7.85
C PHE A 1020 -13.99 -16.26 8.92
N ASP A 1021 -13.76 -17.55 9.17
CA ASP A 1021 -12.76 -18.08 10.09
C ASP A 1021 -12.20 -19.40 9.55
N TYR A 1022 -11.35 -20.06 10.33
CA TYR A 1022 -10.80 -21.36 9.96
C TYR A 1022 -11.90 -22.40 9.64
N SER A 1023 -12.99 -22.42 10.43
CA SER A 1023 -14.08 -23.39 10.28
C SER A 1023 -14.86 -23.21 8.98
N THR A 1024 -14.93 -21.98 8.46
CA THR A 1024 -15.55 -21.65 7.17
C THR A 1024 -14.95 -22.45 6.02
N TYR A 1025 -13.65 -22.72 6.08
CA TYR A 1025 -12.90 -23.33 4.99
C TYR A 1025 -12.50 -24.78 5.25
N HIS A 1026 -12.89 -25.35 6.40
CA HIS A 1026 -12.41 -26.64 6.87
C HIS A 1026 -13.44 -27.75 6.65
N PHE A 1027 -13.27 -28.55 5.59
CA PHE A 1027 -14.19 -29.63 5.20
C PHE A 1027 -13.47 -30.97 4.98
N PRO A 1028 -12.88 -31.58 6.03
CA PRO A 1028 -12.12 -32.83 5.91
C PRO A 1028 -12.94 -34.02 5.39
N GLU A 1029 -14.26 -33.97 5.51
CA GLU A 1029 -15.19 -34.98 4.98
C GLU A 1029 -15.43 -34.91 3.47
N PHE A 1030 -14.90 -33.89 2.79
CA PHE A 1030 -15.00 -33.76 1.34
C PHE A 1030 -14.39 -34.97 0.62
N SER A 1031 -15.15 -35.53 -0.33
CA SER A 1031 -14.73 -36.67 -1.14
C SER A 1031 -14.78 -36.31 -2.62
N PRO A 1032 -13.63 -36.26 -3.31
CA PRO A 1032 -13.58 -35.93 -4.73
C PRO A 1032 -13.95 -37.10 -5.63
N THR A 1033 -13.97 -36.84 -6.93
CA THR A 1033 -14.08 -37.89 -7.95
C THR A 1033 -12.77 -38.66 -8.08
N PHE A 1034 -12.82 -39.99 -7.94
CA PHE A 1034 -11.65 -40.87 -8.06
C PHE A 1034 -11.56 -41.61 -9.41
N GLU A 1035 -12.58 -41.49 -10.26
CA GLU A 1035 -12.62 -42.15 -11.56
C GLU A 1035 -11.96 -41.27 -12.62
N VAL A 1036 -10.89 -41.78 -13.25
CA VAL A 1036 -10.21 -41.10 -14.36
C VAL A 1036 -10.99 -41.34 -15.65
N PRO A 1037 -11.45 -40.30 -16.37
CA PRO A 1037 -12.16 -40.46 -17.64
C PRO A 1037 -11.31 -41.12 -18.72
N ASP A 1038 -11.88 -42.02 -19.53
CA ASP A 1038 -11.20 -42.54 -20.72
C ASP A 1038 -11.17 -41.47 -21.82
N VAL A 1039 -9.96 -41.01 -22.17
CA VAL A 1039 -9.69 -40.00 -23.21
C VAL A 1039 -10.21 -40.41 -24.61
N ASN A 1040 -10.57 -41.68 -24.81
CA ASN A 1040 -11.19 -42.15 -26.05
C ASN A 1040 -12.72 -42.11 -26.03
N GLU A 1041 -13.34 -41.97 -24.87
CA GLU A 1041 -14.79 -41.93 -24.69
C GLU A 1041 -15.35 -40.51 -24.45
N VAL A 1042 -14.47 -39.52 -24.24
CA VAL A 1042 -14.86 -38.10 -24.09
C VAL A 1042 -15.33 -37.48 -25.42
N SER A 1043 -16.09 -36.39 -25.33
CA SER A 1043 -16.64 -35.67 -26.49
C SER A 1043 -15.53 -35.19 -27.44
N GLN A 1044 -15.83 -35.10 -28.74
CA GLN A 1044 -14.87 -34.56 -29.73
C GLN A 1044 -14.45 -33.11 -29.43
N GLU A 1045 -15.29 -32.36 -28.71
CA GLU A 1045 -15.00 -30.99 -28.28
C GLU A 1045 -13.88 -30.97 -27.22
N ILE A 1046 -14.02 -31.76 -26.14
CA ILE A 1046 -12.99 -31.88 -25.09
C ILE A 1046 -11.69 -32.43 -25.68
N LYS A 1047 -11.76 -33.50 -26.50
CA LYS A 1047 -10.58 -34.10 -27.13
C LYS A 1047 -9.89 -33.16 -28.11
N GLY A 1048 -10.66 -32.39 -28.88
CA GLY A 1048 -10.14 -31.38 -29.79
C GLY A 1048 -9.45 -30.22 -29.05
N PHE A 1049 -9.90 -29.92 -27.84
CA PHE A 1049 -9.39 -28.84 -27.01
C PHE A 1049 -8.16 -29.24 -26.18
N CYS A 1050 -8.27 -30.29 -25.36
CA CYS A 1050 -7.22 -30.75 -24.45
C CYS A 1050 -6.14 -31.61 -25.10
N GLY A 1051 -6.40 -32.16 -26.28
CA GLY A 1051 -5.51 -33.11 -26.94
C GLY A 1051 -5.25 -34.34 -26.07
N ASP A 1052 -3.97 -34.58 -25.73
CA ASP A 1052 -3.51 -35.72 -24.93
C ASP A 1052 -3.25 -35.35 -23.45
N SER A 1053 -3.57 -34.13 -23.00
CA SER A 1053 -3.41 -33.74 -21.58
C SER A 1053 -4.50 -34.40 -20.73
N ILE A 1054 -4.09 -35.32 -19.87
CA ILE A 1054 -5.00 -36.05 -18.97
C ILE A 1054 -5.57 -35.08 -17.92
N GLU A 1055 -4.75 -34.16 -17.39
CA GLU A 1055 -5.17 -33.13 -16.42
C GLU A 1055 -6.32 -32.29 -16.99
N CYS A 1056 -6.14 -31.72 -18.20
CA CYS A 1056 -7.17 -30.93 -18.88
C CYS A 1056 -8.46 -31.73 -19.15
N VAL A 1057 -8.33 -32.98 -19.60
CA VAL A 1057 -9.50 -33.84 -19.86
C VAL A 1057 -10.25 -34.17 -18.57
N PHE A 1058 -9.51 -34.48 -17.49
CA PHE A 1058 -10.07 -34.77 -16.18
C PHE A 1058 -10.86 -33.56 -15.65
N ASP A 1059 -10.22 -32.39 -15.63
CA ASP A 1059 -10.84 -31.13 -15.21
C ASP A 1059 -12.08 -30.79 -16.02
N ALA A 1060 -12.03 -30.93 -17.35
CA ALA A 1060 -13.18 -30.65 -18.21
C ALA A 1060 -14.39 -31.52 -17.88
N VAL A 1061 -14.15 -32.78 -17.50
CA VAL A 1061 -15.20 -33.75 -17.18
C VAL A 1061 -15.74 -33.55 -15.77
N VAL A 1062 -14.87 -33.36 -14.77
CA VAL A 1062 -15.28 -33.28 -13.36
C VAL A 1062 -15.89 -31.91 -13.03
N THR A 1063 -15.35 -30.83 -13.57
CA THR A 1063 -15.88 -29.48 -13.35
C THR A 1063 -17.04 -29.13 -14.29
N GLY A 1064 -17.08 -29.76 -15.48
CA GLY A 1064 -18.00 -29.39 -16.56
C GLY A 1064 -17.68 -28.04 -17.22
N SER A 1065 -16.48 -27.46 -17.00
CA SER A 1065 -16.04 -26.17 -17.51
C SER A 1065 -14.85 -26.32 -18.46
N LEU A 1066 -15.04 -25.96 -19.73
CA LEU A 1066 -13.93 -25.86 -20.69
C LEU A 1066 -13.00 -24.66 -20.40
N SER A 1067 -13.49 -23.62 -19.72
CA SER A 1067 -12.64 -22.50 -19.28
C SER A 1067 -11.68 -22.97 -18.22
N PHE A 1068 -12.18 -23.66 -17.19
CA PHE A 1068 -11.36 -24.23 -16.13
C PHE A 1068 -10.29 -25.17 -16.70
N ALA A 1069 -10.68 -26.09 -17.60
CA ALA A 1069 -9.74 -27.00 -18.25
C ALA A 1069 -8.66 -26.28 -19.09
N ASN A 1070 -9.02 -25.16 -19.72
CA ASN A 1070 -8.06 -24.31 -20.44
C ASN A 1070 -7.04 -23.68 -19.51
N GLU A 1071 -7.50 -23.16 -18.37
CA GLU A 1071 -6.68 -22.54 -17.34
C GLU A 1071 -5.68 -23.59 -16.79
N THR A 1072 -6.14 -24.81 -16.51
CA THR A 1072 -5.26 -25.94 -16.17
C THR A 1072 -4.22 -26.23 -17.24
N LEU A 1073 -4.62 -26.29 -18.50
CA LEU A 1073 -3.72 -26.59 -19.61
C LEU A 1073 -2.64 -25.50 -19.76
N MET A 1074 -3.03 -24.23 -19.67
CA MET A 1074 -2.10 -23.09 -19.75
C MET A 1074 -1.13 -23.07 -18.56
N ALA A 1075 -1.62 -23.27 -17.34
CA ALA A 1075 -0.81 -23.30 -16.14
C ALA A 1075 0.17 -24.49 -16.15
N THR A 1076 -0.29 -25.68 -16.55
CA THR A 1076 0.54 -26.89 -16.70
C THR A 1076 1.65 -26.69 -17.72
N ASN A 1077 1.33 -26.12 -18.88
CA ASN A 1077 2.32 -25.79 -19.91
C ASN A 1077 3.35 -24.77 -19.41
N THR A 1078 2.89 -23.76 -18.67
CA THR A 1078 3.77 -22.74 -18.07
C THR A 1078 4.74 -23.35 -17.06
N ILE A 1079 4.27 -24.20 -16.15
CA ILE A 1079 5.12 -24.94 -15.20
C ILE A 1079 6.16 -25.78 -15.94
N ASN A 1080 5.75 -26.53 -16.96
CA ASN A 1080 6.65 -27.37 -17.74
C ASN A 1080 7.74 -26.54 -18.44
N GLU A 1081 7.41 -25.36 -18.96
CA GLU A 1081 8.38 -24.46 -19.60
C GLU A 1081 9.33 -23.79 -18.60
N VAL A 1082 8.83 -23.40 -17.43
CA VAL A 1082 9.68 -22.89 -16.33
C VAL A 1082 10.67 -23.98 -15.89
N ARG A 1083 10.20 -25.22 -15.67
CA ARG A 1083 11.04 -26.39 -15.36
C ARG A 1083 12.13 -26.63 -16.40
N LYS A 1084 11.79 -26.61 -17.69
CA LYS A 1084 12.77 -26.78 -18.78
C LYS A 1084 13.80 -25.66 -18.84
N GLY A 1085 13.44 -24.46 -18.38
CA GLY A 1085 14.35 -23.32 -18.34
C GLY A 1085 15.25 -23.27 -17.11
N LEU A 1086 14.94 -24.03 -16.05
CA LEU A 1086 15.68 -24.06 -14.77
C LEU A 1086 16.43 -25.38 -14.57
N VAL A 1087 17.17 -25.81 -15.58
CA VAL A 1087 18.04 -27.00 -15.51
C VAL A 1087 19.46 -26.57 -15.21
N LYS A 1088 20.18 -27.28 -14.32
CA LYS A 1088 21.59 -27.00 -14.01
C LYS A 1088 22.42 -27.10 -15.29
N ILE A 1089 23.15 -26.03 -15.60
CA ILE A 1089 24.12 -25.99 -16.68
C ILE A 1089 25.52 -26.07 -16.05
N VAL A 1090 26.38 -26.91 -16.63
CA VAL A 1090 27.76 -27.05 -16.16
C VAL A 1090 28.62 -25.96 -16.80
N SER A 1091 29.24 -25.15 -15.96
CA SER A 1091 30.25 -24.14 -16.31
C SER A 1091 31.56 -24.49 -15.61
N CYS A 1092 32.68 -24.28 -16.29
CA CYS A 1092 34.01 -24.45 -15.71
C CYS A 1092 34.52 -23.18 -15.00
N GLY A 1093 33.71 -22.12 -15.00
CA GLY A 1093 34.06 -20.81 -14.45
C GLY A 1093 35.16 -20.11 -15.25
N PHE A 1094 35.40 -18.85 -14.93
CA PHE A 1094 36.46 -18.04 -15.50
C PHE A 1094 37.82 -18.60 -15.04
N PRO A 1095 38.69 -19.07 -15.97
CA PRO A 1095 39.94 -19.73 -15.58
C PRO A 1095 40.99 -18.79 -14.96
N GLY A 1096 40.77 -17.47 -14.98
CA GLY A 1096 41.63 -16.45 -14.36
C GLY A 1096 42.34 -15.54 -15.36
N ASP A 1097 42.93 -14.46 -14.85
CA ASP A 1097 43.67 -13.48 -15.65
C ASP A 1097 45.07 -14.00 -16.03
N VAL A 1098 45.51 -13.71 -17.26
CA VAL A 1098 46.85 -14.05 -17.75
C VAL A 1098 47.76 -12.83 -17.68
N GLU A 1099 48.62 -12.78 -16.65
CA GLU A 1099 49.59 -11.69 -16.51
C GLU A 1099 50.56 -11.67 -17.70
N ASN A 1100 50.78 -10.50 -18.31
CA ASN A 1100 51.57 -10.35 -19.54
C ASN A 1100 51.05 -11.18 -20.74
N GLY A 1101 49.76 -11.49 -20.77
CA GLY A 1101 49.08 -12.12 -21.90
C GLY A 1101 47.63 -11.65 -22.08
N GLN A 1102 46.93 -12.31 -22.99
CA GLN A 1102 45.53 -12.08 -23.36
C GLN A 1102 44.83 -13.42 -23.54
N MET A 1103 43.59 -13.51 -23.08
CA MET A 1103 42.71 -14.66 -23.25
C MET A 1103 41.60 -14.31 -24.25
N TRP A 1104 41.28 -15.24 -25.14
CA TRP A 1104 40.26 -15.12 -26.16
C TRP A 1104 39.20 -16.20 -25.97
N GLY A 1105 37.99 -15.76 -25.63
CA GLY A 1105 36.81 -16.60 -25.42
C GLY A 1105 35.95 -15.98 -24.30
N SER A 1106 34.63 -15.98 -24.49
CA SER A 1106 33.66 -15.32 -23.61
C SER A 1106 32.61 -16.28 -23.05
N VAL A 1107 32.75 -17.59 -23.34
CA VAL A 1107 31.83 -18.63 -22.91
C VAL A 1107 32.63 -19.68 -22.14
N TYR A 1108 32.15 -20.06 -20.96
CA TYR A 1108 32.82 -20.99 -20.04
C TYR A 1108 32.03 -22.28 -19.79
N LEU A 1109 31.06 -22.57 -20.64
CA LEU A 1109 30.21 -23.77 -20.58
C LEU A 1109 30.93 -25.00 -21.14
N VAL A 1110 30.42 -26.20 -20.85
CA VAL A 1110 30.98 -27.47 -21.37
C VAL A 1110 31.22 -27.42 -22.87
N ASN A 1111 32.40 -27.90 -23.29
CA ASN A 1111 32.94 -27.86 -24.65
C ASN A 1111 33.36 -26.47 -25.16
N ALA A 1112 33.18 -25.40 -24.40
CA ALA A 1112 33.74 -24.11 -24.75
C ALA A 1112 35.27 -24.15 -24.70
N THR A 1113 35.91 -23.36 -25.56
CA THR A 1113 37.37 -23.28 -25.59
C THR A 1113 37.84 -21.85 -25.49
N VAL A 1114 38.77 -21.60 -24.56
CA VAL A 1114 39.48 -20.32 -24.44
C VAL A 1114 40.92 -20.47 -24.91
N ASN A 1115 41.41 -19.50 -25.67
CA ASN A 1115 42.78 -19.48 -26.19
C ASN A 1115 43.60 -18.41 -25.48
N VAL A 1116 44.85 -18.74 -25.14
CA VAL A 1116 45.75 -17.80 -24.46
C VAL A 1116 46.93 -17.43 -25.35
N THR A 1117 47.24 -16.14 -25.40
CA THR A 1117 48.37 -15.55 -26.14
C THR A 1117 49.18 -14.63 -25.23
N CYS A 1118 50.50 -14.65 -25.32
CA CYS A 1118 51.35 -13.74 -24.53
C CYS A 1118 51.63 -12.42 -25.24
N ASN A 1119 51.88 -11.37 -24.46
CA ASN A 1119 52.30 -10.06 -24.94
C ASN A 1119 53.74 -10.12 -25.51
N GLU A 1120 54.13 -9.08 -26.25
CA GLU A 1120 55.44 -9.00 -26.89
C GLU A 1120 56.60 -9.13 -25.88
N ASN A 1121 57.62 -9.93 -26.20
CA ASN A 1121 58.73 -10.36 -25.33
C ASN A 1121 58.37 -11.37 -24.22
N PHE A 1122 57.20 -12.01 -24.28
CA PHE A 1122 56.84 -13.12 -23.41
C PHE A 1122 56.46 -14.36 -24.24
N ALA A 1123 56.81 -15.56 -23.76
CA ALA A 1123 56.36 -16.83 -24.34
C ALA A 1123 55.46 -17.57 -23.35
N LEU A 1124 54.53 -18.33 -23.91
CA LEU A 1124 53.55 -19.08 -23.16
C LEU A 1124 54.17 -20.37 -22.60
N GLU A 1125 54.05 -20.56 -21.29
CA GLU A 1125 54.37 -21.78 -20.58
C GLU A 1125 53.06 -22.45 -20.13
N GLY A 1126 52.71 -23.58 -20.74
CA GLY A 1126 51.45 -24.29 -20.54
C GLY A 1126 50.66 -24.50 -21.84
N SER A 1127 49.40 -24.92 -21.75
CA SER A 1127 48.54 -25.12 -22.92
C SER A 1127 48.02 -23.78 -23.44
N SER A 1128 48.18 -23.50 -24.75
CA SER A 1128 47.60 -22.31 -25.39
C SER A 1128 46.09 -22.38 -25.60
N ARG A 1129 45.47 -23.51 -25.27
CA ARG A 1129 44.04 -23.77 -25.43
C ARG A 1129 43.51 -24.57 -24.25
N LEU A 1130 42.49 -24.05 -23.59
CA LEU A 1130 41.76 -24.70 -22.50
C LEU A 1130 40.37 -25.09 -23.02
N THR A 1131 39.90 -26.28 -22.70
CA THR A 1131 38.56 -26.76 -23.06
C THR A 1131 37.79 -27.12 -21.79
N CYS A 1132 36.57 -26.59 -21.63
CA CYS A 1132 35.73 -26.90 -20.48
C CYS A 1132 35.17 -28.33 -20.60
N GLN A 1133 35.39 -29.15 -19.58
CA GLN A 1133 35.01 -30.56 -19.55
C GLN A 1133 33.67 -30.76 -18.82
N ALA A 1134 33.07 -31.95 -19.01
CA ALA A 1134 31.73 -32.26 -18.48
C ALA A 1134 31.66 -32.36 -16.94
N ASP A 1135 32.82 -32.46 -16.27
CA ASP A 1135 32.96 -32.44 -14.81
C ASP A 1135 33.08 -31.02 -14.23
N GLY A 1136 32.98 -29.99 -15.07
CA GLY A 1136 33.13 -28.60 -14.66
C GLY A 1136 34.58 -28.16 -14.48
N GLN A 1137 35.57 -28.92 -14.97
CA GLN A 1137 36.98 -28.53 -14.94
C GLN A 1137 37.54 -28.17 -16.31
N TRP A 1138 38.53 -27.28 -16.33
CA TRP A 1138 39.30 -26.98 -17.54
C TRP A 1138 40.27 -28.11 -17.85
N SER A 1139 40.48 -28.40 -19.14
CA SER A 1139 41.36 -29.46 -19.62
C SER A 1139 42.83 -29.38 -19.18
N SER A 1140 43.27 -28.23 -18.66
CA SER A 1140 44.58 -28.01 -18.05
C SER A 1140 44.55 -26.76 -17.17
N ASP A 1141 45.60 -26.53 -16.38
CA ASP A 1141 45.77 -25.30 -15.59
C ASP A 1141 45.96 -24.06 -16.49
N LEU A 1142 45.65 -22.87 -15.94
CA LEU A 1142 45.86 -21.59 -16.62
C LEU A 1142 47.35 -21.39 -16.95
N PRO A 1143 47.73 -21.15 -18.22
CA PRO A 1143 49.12 -21.00 -18.63
C PRO A 1143 49.72 -19.63 -18.20
N VAL A 1144 51.05 -19.58 -18.05
CA VAL A 1144 51.78 -18.37 -17.61
C VAL A 1144 52.61 -17.80 -18.75
N CYS A 1145 52.66 -16.47 -18.87
CA CYS A 1145 53.52 -15.80 -19.83
C CYS A 1145 54.87 -15.45 -19.19
N VAL A 1146 55.95 -16.08 -19.67
CA VAL A 1146 57.32 -15.89 -19.16
C VAL A 1146 58.14 -15.02 -20.09
N PHE A 1147 58.91 -14.08 -19.54
CA PHE A 1147 59.71 -13.14 -20.34
C PHE A 1147 60.79 -13.88 -21.15
N THR A 1148 60.84 -13.63 -22.47
CA THR A 1148 61.76 -14.27 -23.43
C THR A 1148 62.80 -13.32 -24.01
N GLY A 1149 62.94 -12.11 -23.49
CA GLY A 1149 64.04 -11.24 -23.88
C GLY A 1149 65.39 -11.90 -23.61
N ASP A 1150 66.24 -11.97 -24.64
CA ASP A 1150 67.63 -12.41 -24.51
C ASP A 1150 68.31 -11.66 -23.36
N ARG A 1151 69.11 -12.38 -22.55
CA ARG A 1151 70.02 -11.81 -21.54
C ARG A 1151 71.17 -11.03 -22.19
N GLY A 1152 70.86 -10.09 -23.08
CA GLY A 1152 71.79 -9.23 -23.80
C GLY A 1152 71.82 -7.78 -23.29
N ASP A 1153 70.71 -7.26 -22.75
CA ASP A 1153 70.66 -5.90 -22.22
C ASP A 1153 69.99 -5.85 -20.84
N ALA A 1154 70.78 -6.12 -19.82
CA ALA A 1154 70.45 -5.72 -18.47
C ALA A 1154 70.30 -4.18 -18.43
N PRO A 1155 69.28 -3.62 -17.74
CA PRO A 1155 69.26 -2.19 -17.50
C PRO A 1155 70.55 -1.83 -16.75
N LYS A 1156 71.35 -0.94 -17.35
CA LYS A 1156 72.55 -0.39 -16.70
C LYS A 1156 72.10 0.19 -15.36
N GLY A 1157 72.55 -0.45 -14.27
CA GLY A 1157 72.35 0.04 -12.93
C GLY A 1157 72.72 1.52 -12.84
N LEU A 1158 71.96 2.26 -12.04
CA LEU A 1158 72.20 3.67 -11.73
C LEU A 1158 73.70 3.89 -11.45
N SER A 1159 74.32 4.82 -12.18
CA SER A 1159 75.74 5.15 -11.98
C SER A 1159 75.98 5.58 -10.53
N ALA A 1160 77.19 5.35 -10.02
CA ALA A 1160 77.60 5.77 -8.68
C ALA A 1160 77.32 7.27 -8.39
N GLY A 1161 77.22 8.10 -9.42
CA GLY A 1161 76.83 9.51 -9.29
C GLY A 1161 75.36 9.73 -8.91
N VAL A 1162 74.43 8.86 -9.32
CA VAL A 1162 73.01 8.97 -8.95
C VAL A 1162 72.77 8.43 -7.54
N ILE A 1163 73.49 7.38 -7.14
CA ILE A 1163 73.47 6.89 -5.75
C ILE A 1163 74.02 7.97 -4.81
N ALA A 1164 75.10 8.68 -5.18
CA ALA A 1164 75.61 9.81 -4.42
C ALA A 1164 74.60 10.97 -4.33
N ALA A 1165 73.87 11.28 -5.40
CA ALA A 1165 72.85 12.32 -5.40
C ALA A 1165 71.64 11.97 -4.52
N ILE A 1166 71.20 10.71 -4.53
CA ILE A 1166 70.12 10.23 -3.66
C ILE A 1166 70.56 10.28 -2.20
N VAL A 1167 71.78 9.82 -1.87
CA VAL A 1167 72.32 9.86 -0.51
C VAL A 1167 72.47 11.30 0.00
N VAL A 1168 72.98 12.22 -0.82
CA VAL A 1168 73.11 13.64 -0.46
C VAL A 1168 71.73 14.30 -0.33
N GLY A 1169 70.78 13.98 -1.21
CA GLY A 1169 69.40 14.46 -1.12
C GLY A 1169 68.70 14.00 0.16
N THR A 1170 68.85 12.73 0.54
CA THR A 1170 68.31 12.20 1.80
C THR A 1170 68.99 12.81 3.03
N LEU A 1171 70.31 13.08 2.98
CA LEU A 1171 71.02 13.75 4.08
C LEU A 1171 70.57 15.20 4.27
N ILE A 1172 70.30 15.93 3.19
CA ILE A 1172 69.74 17.29 3.25
C ILE A 1172 68.33 17.27 3.84
N ILE A 1173 67.48 16.34 3.42
CA ILE A 1173 66.12 16.19 3.96
C ILE A 1173 66.17 15.85 5.45
N VAL A 1174 67.04 14.92 5.87
CA VAL A 1174 67.20 14.58 7.29
C VAL A 1174 67.72 15.77 8.11
N LEU A 1175 68.64 16.58 7.57
CA LEU A 1175 69.13 17.79 8.25
C LEU A 1175 68.06 18.90 8.33
N VAL A 1176 67.22 19.05 7.30
CA VAL A 1176 66.10 19.99 7.30
C VAL A 1176 65.03 19.53 8.30
N VAL A 1177 64.68 18.23 8.31
CA VAL A 1177 63.74 17.66 9.27
C VAL A 1177 64.28 17.76 10.70
N ALA A 1178 65.56 17.46 10.93
CA ALA A 1178 66.20 17.62 12.24
C ALA A 1178 66.25 19.09 12.68
N GLY A 1179 66.48 20.02 11.75
CA GLY A 1179 66.44 21.47 12.00
C GLY A 1179 65.04 21.98 12.33
N VAL A 1180 64.01 21.47 11.64
CA VAL A 1180 62.60 21.78 11.92
C VAL A 1180 62.19 21.20 13.28
N ILE A 1181 62.60 19.97 13.60
CA ILE A 1181 62.36 19.35 14.92
C ILE A 1181 63.08 20.14 16.02
N TYR A 1182 64.33 20.55 15.82
CA TYR A 1182 65.07 21.38 16.78
C TYR A 1182 64.44 22.76 16.98
N PHE A 1183 63.85 23.35 15.93
CA PHE A 1183 63.16 24.63 16.00
C PHE A 1183 61.77 24.52 16.66
N LEU A 1184 61.05 23.42 16.43
CA LEU A 1184 59.76 23.12 17.07
C LEU A 1184 59.93 22.73 18.54
N ALA A 1185 61.03 22.08 18.93
CA ALA A 1185 61.32 21.73 20.32
C ALA A 1185 61.77 22.91 21.20
N ARG A 1186 61.96 24.11 20.63
CA ARG A 1186 62.41 25.32 21.34
C ARG A 1186 61.33 26.40 21.46
N LYS A 1187 60.09 26.09 21.08
CA LYS A 1187 58.91 26.95 21.28
C LYS A 1187 58.01 26.40 22.37
#